data_AF-A0A3B4EVK2-F1
#
_entry.id   AF-A0A3B4EVK2-F1
#
_cell.length_a   1.000
_cell.length_b   1.000
_cell.length_c   1.000
_cell.angle_alpha   90.00
_cell.angle_beta   90.00
_cell.angle_gamma   90.00
#
_symmetry.space_group_name_H-M   'P 1'
#
loop_
_entity.id
_entity.type
_entity.pdbx_description
1 polymer ?
#
loop_
_entity_poly.entity_id
_entity_poly.type
_entity_poly.pdbx_seq_one_letter_code
_entity_poly.pdbx_strand_id
1 'polypeptide(L)'
;MGNRGMEELIPLVNKLQDAFSSIGQACNLDLPQIAVVGGQSAGKSSVLENFVGRDFLPRGSGIVTRRPLVLQLINSSAEWAEFLHCKGKKFTDFDEVRQEIEGETDRVTGANKGISPVPINLRVYSPNVLNLTLIDLPGITKVPVGDQPADIEQQIRDMIMQFITRESCLILAVTPANTDLANSDALKLAKDVDPQGLRTIGVITKLDLMDEGTDARDVLENKLLPLRRGYIGVVNRSQKDIDGRKDIKAALEAERKFFLSHPAYRHMAEKMGTPRLQKMLNQQLTNHIRDTLPAFRSKLQSQLLALDKEAEEYRGYRPDDPSRKTKQLLQMVQQFSVDFEKRIEGSGDQVDTVELSGGAKINRIFHERFPFELVKMECDEKEMRREISYAIKNIHGIRTGLFTPDMAFEAIVKKQVIKLKEPCVKCVDMVIQELINTVRQCSNKLECFPMLREETERIVTSHIRDRESRAKDQVLLLIDIQLSYINTNHEDFIGFANAQQRSSQTNKSQSSVIRKGWLTINNISIMKGGAKEYWFVLTAESLSWFKDDEEKEKKYMLPLDNLKVRDVEKSFMSSKHIFCIFNTESRNVYKDNRTLELACDSQDDVDSWKSSLLRAGVYPEKTITVGKNSINLAPFI
;
A
#
# COMPACT_ATOMS: atom_id res chain seq x y z
N MET A 1 -3.12 -39.67 -43.59
CA MET A 1 -3.21 -40.26 -42.23
C MET A 1 -2.07 -39.68 -41.40
N GLY A 2 -2.38 -38.91 -40.36
CA GLY A 2 -1.38 -38.32 -39.46
C GLY A 2 -1.94 -37.08 -38.77
N ASN A 3 -1.94 -37.08 -37.43
CA ASN A 3 -2.28 -35.98 -36.51
C ASN A 3 -3.70 -35.92 -35.91
N ARG A 4 -4.39 -37.07 -35.76
CA ARG A 4 -5.65 -37.15 -34.98
C ARG A 4 -5.52 -36.54 -33.58
N GLY A 5 -4.39 -36.75 -32.90
CA GLY A 5 -4.12 -36.16 -31.58
C GLY A 5 -3.89 -34.65 -31.56
N MET A 6 -3.52 -34.02 -32.69
CA MET A 6 -3.40 -32.55 -32.77
C MET A 6 -4.73 -31.88 -33.12
N GLU A 7 -5.60 -32.56 -33.86
CA GLU A 7 -6.97 -32.09 -34.14
C GLU A 7 -7.84 -32.02 -32.88
N GLU A 8 -7.52 -32.84 -31.86
CA GLU A 8 -8.21 -32.89 -30.57
C GLU A 8 -7.71 -31.86 -29.53
N LEU A 9 -6.58 -31.19 -29.77
CA LEU A 9 -6.02 -30.21 -28.82
C LEU A 9 -6.91 -28.97 -28.63
N ILE A 10 -7.50 -28.48 -29.71
CA ILE A 10 -8.37 -27.29 -29.66
C ILE A 10 -9.69 -27.61 -28.94
N PRO A 11 -10.40 -28.73 -29.25
CA PRO A 11 -11.54 -29.18 -28.44
C PRO A 11 -11.23 -29.35 -26.94
N LEU A 12 -10.04 -29.87 -26.60
CA LEU A 12 -9.61 -30.00 -25.19
C LEU A 12 -9.48 -28.64 -24.50
N VAL A 13 -8.80 -27.68 -25.13
CA VAL A 13 -8.67 -26.32 -24.59
C VAL A 13 -10.02 -25.63 -24.45
N ASN A 14 -10.94 -25.84 -25.39
CA ASN A 14 -12.29 -25.29 -25.30
C ASN A 14 -13.07 -25.86 -24.11
N LYS A 15 -12.99 -27.18 -23.86
CA LYS A 15 -13.59 -27.79 -22.66
C LYS A 15 -13.00 -27.23 -21.36
N LEU A 16 -11.69 -26.95 -21.34
CA LEU A 16 -11.05 -26.30 -20.19
C LEU A 16 -11.58 -24.87 -20.01
N GLN A 17 -11.67 -24.07 -21.08
CA GLN A 17 -12.25 -22.71 -21.03
C GLN A 17 -13.67 -22.72 -20.44
N ASP A 18 -14.49 -23.70 -20.83
CA ASP A 18 -15.86 -23.85 -20.34
C ASP A 18 -15.91 -24.19 -18.87
N ALA A 19 -15.09 -25.16 -18.44
CA ALA A 19 -15.00 -25.57 -17.05
C ALA A 19 -14.64 -24.36 -16.17
N PHE A 20 -13.62 -23.58 -16.55
CA PHE A 20 -13.22 -22.40 -15.78
C PHE A 20 -14.24 -21.27 -15.84
N SER A 21 -14.87 -21.03 -16.99
CA SER A 21 -15.93 -20.02 -17.12
C SER A 21 -17.15 -20.34 -16.25
N SER A 22 -17.43 -21.64 -16.00
CA SER A 22 -18.53 -22.08 -15.15
C SER A 22 -18.27 -21.95 -13.64
N ILE A 23 -16.99 -21.93 -13.23
CA ILE A 23 -16.58 -21.87 -11.81
C ILE A 23 -16.50 -20.40 -11.32
N GLY A 24 -16.59 -19.41 -12.22
CA GLY A 24 -16.46 -17.98 -11.91
C GLY A 24 -15.00 -17.51 -11.85
N GLN A 25 -14.79 -16.19 -11.80
CA GLN A 25 -13.50 -15.48 -11.99
C GLN A 25 -12.33 -15.86 -11.04
N ALA A 26 -12.48 -16.85 -10.15
CA ALA A 26 -11.48 -17.22 -9.16
C ALA A 26 -10.24 -17.92 -9.74
N CYS A 27 -10.33 -18.53 -10.93
CA CYS A 27 -9.18 -19.20 -11.56
C CYS A 27 -8.73 -18.46 -12.82
N ASN A 28 -7.80 -17.51 -12.65
CA ASN A 28 -7.17 -16.79 -13.75
C ASN A 28 -6.14 -17.71 -14.43
N LEU A 29 -6.61 -18.50 -15.40
CA LEU A 29 -5.80 -19.50 -16.10
C LEU A 29 -5.49 -19.06 -17.53
N ASP A 30 -4.20 -19.14 -17.86
CA ASP A 30 -3.62 -18.62 -19.10
C ASP A 30 -3.77 -19.62 -20.24
N LEU A 31 -5.00 -19.88 -20.68
CA LEU A 31 -5.27 -20.80 -21.79
C LEU A 31 -4.78 -20.21 -23.13
N PRO A 32 -4.17 -21.03 -24.01
CA PRO A 32 -3.73 -20.57 -25.32
C PRO A 32 -4.89 -20.09 -26.18
N GLN A 33 -4.80 -18.87 -26.68
CA GLN A 33 -5.89 -18.20 -27.41
C GLN A 33 -5.33 -17.20 -28.42
N ILE A 34 -6.13 -16.85 -29.43
CA ILE A 34 -5.76 -15.83 -30.43
C ILE A 34 -6.57 -14.56 -30.16
N ALA A 35 -5.90 -13.47 -29.80
CA ALA A 35 -6.54 -12.16 -29.64
C ALA A 35 -6.39 -11.33 -30.92
N VAL A 36 -7.50 -10.84 -31.45
CA VAL A 36 -7.53 -9.97 -32.63
C VAL A 36 -7.43 -8.52 -32.19
N VAL A 37 -6.32 -7.86 -32.56
CA VAL A 37 -6.03 -6.48 -32.18
C VAL A 37 -5.92 -5.62 -33.43
N GLY A 38 -6.49 -4.44 -33.39
CA GLY A 38 -6.42 -3.49 -34.50
C GLY A 38 -7.25 -2.24 -34.26
N GLY A 39 -6.91 -1.17 -34.97
CA GLY A 39 -7.65 0.09 -34.91
C GLY A 39 -9.13 -0.09 -35.31
N GLN A 40 -9.94 0.92 -35.01
CA GLN A 40 -11.30 0.99 -35.54
C GLN A 40 -11.28 0.90 -37.07
N SER A 41 -12.19 0.13 -37.66
CA SER A 41 -12.31 -0.04 -39.12
C SER A 41 -11.10 -0.67 -39.82
N ALA A 42 -10.16 -1.28 -39.09
CA ALA A 42 -9.06 -2.06 -39.66
C ALA A 42 -9.51 -3.36 -40.38
N GLY A 43 -10.79 -3.73 -40.29
CA GLY A 43 -11.34 -4.93 -40.91
C GLY A 43 -11.31 -6.19 -40.05
N LYS A 44 -11.19 -6.06 -38.71
CA LYS A 44 -11.19 -7.18 -37.75
C LYS A 44 -12.42 -8.09 -37.92
N SER A 45 -13.61 -7.50 -37.82
CA SER A 45 -14.88 -8.22 -37.94
C SER A 45 -15.03 -8.90 -39.31
N SER A 46 -14.62 -8.24 -40.39
CA SER A 46 -14.62 -8.82 -41.74
C SER A 46 -13.72 -10.05 -41.86
N VAL A 47 -12.53 -10.03 -41.23
CA VAL A 47 -11.62 -11.20 -41.20
C VAL A 47 -12.28 -12.36 -40.46
N LEU A 48 -12.94 -12.10 -39.33
CA LEU A 48 -13.64 -13.12 -38.55
C LEU A 48 -14.84 -13.71 -39.29
N GLU A 49 -15.64 -12.87 -39.95
CA GLU A 49 -16.80 -13.31 -40.75
C GLU A 49 -16.37 -14.13 -41.97
N ASN A 50 -15.25 -13.78 -42.60
CA ASN A 50 -14.70 -14.59 -43.70
C ASN A 50 -14.25 -15.97 -43.23
N PHE A 51 -13.81 -16.14 -41.96
CA PHE A 51 -13.50 -17.46 -41.42
C PHE A 51 -14.74 -18.32 -41.19
N VAL A 52 -15.86 -17.71 -40.79
CA VAL A 52 -17.13 -18.41 -40.55
C VAL A 52 -17.89 -18.66 -41.85
N GLY A 53 -17.75 -17.78 -42.84
CA GLY A 53 -18.53 -17.85 -44.06
C GLY A 53 -19.95 -17.31 -43.90
N ARG A 54 -20.22 -16.51 -42.85
CA ARG A 54 -21.51 -15.85 -42.57
C ARG A 54 -21.30 -14.46 -42.00
N ASP A 55 -22.25 -13.57 -42.23
CA ASP A 55 -22.31 -12.26 -41.57
C ASP A 55 -23.06 -12.40 -40.25
N PHE A 56 -22.39 -12.19 -39.12
CA PHE A 56 -23.00 -12.36 -37.78
C PHE A 56 -22.48 -11.37 -36.74
N LEU A 57 -21.44 -10.62 -37.08
CA LEU A 57 -20.95 -9.58 -36.20
C LEU A 57 -21.76 -8.30 -36.41
N PRO A 58 -21.96 -7.50 -35.37
CA PRO A 58 -22.58 -6.18 -35.50
C PRO A 58 -21.82 -5.32 -36.52
N ARG A 59 -22.51 -4.40 -37.19
CA ARG A 59 -21.90 -3.44 -38.12
C ARG A 59 -22.53 -2.06 -37.91
N GLY A 60 -21.72 -1.01 -37.86
CA GLY A 60 -22.21 0.35 -37.70
C GLY A 60 -21.09 1.41 -37.64
N SER A 61 -21.49 2.68 -37.63
CA SER A 61 -20.58 3.81 -37.40
C SER A 61 -20.28 3.96 -35.90
N GLY A 62 -18.99 3.97 -35.53
CA GLY A 62 -18.54 4.07 -34.13
C GLY A 62 -17.88 2.78 -33.63
N ILE A 63 -17.79 2.62 -32.30
CA ILE A 63 -17.27 1.39 -31.69
C ILE A 63 -18.35 0.31 -31.80
N VAL A 64 -18.13 -0.61 -32.72
CA VAL A 64 -19.06 -1.72 -33.01
C VAL A 64 -18.91 -2.83 -31.97
N THR A 65 -17.68 -3.31 -31.76
CA THR A 65 -17.35 -4.28 -30.71
C THR A 65 -17.10 -3.55 -29.39
N ARG A 66 -18.08 -3.53 -28.48
CA ARG A 66 -18.01 -2.87 -27.15
C ARG A 66 -17.65 -3.81 -25.99
N ARG A 67 -17.71 -5.13 -26.23
CA ARG A 67 -17.33 -6.20 -25.29
C ARG A 67 -16.43 -7.19 -26.03
N PRO A 68 -15.44 -7.81 -25.38
CA PRO A 68 -14.69 -8.90 -25.97
C PRO A 68 -15.63 -10.03 -26.42
N LEU A 69 -15.45 -10.56 -27.63
CA LEU A 69 -16.21 -11.71 -28.12
C LEU A 69 -15.27 -12.91 -28.25
N VAL A 70 -15.44 -13.90 -27.38
CA VAL A 70 -14.75 -15.19 -27.47
C VAL A 70 -15.53 -16.08 -28.44
N LEU A 71 -15.01 -16.20 -29.64
CA LEU A 71 -15.56 -16.96 -30.75
C LEU A 71 -14.88 -18.32 -30.84
N GLN A 72 -15.63 -19.38 -30.55
CA GLN A 72 -15.20 -20.77 -30.69
C GLN A 72 -15.79 -21.36 -31.97
N LEU A 73 -14.96 -21.52 -33.00
CA LEU A 73 -15.31 -22.21 -34.23
C LEU A 73 -15.08 -23.71 -34.07
N ILE A 74 -16.12 -24.50 -34.35
CA ILE A 74 -16.11 -25.95 -34.19
C ILE A 74 -16.54 -26.59 -35.51
N ASN A 75 -15.68 -27.43 -36.07
CA ASN A 75 -16.03 -28.18 -37.27
C ASN A 75 -17.13 -29.21 -36.93
N SER A 76 -18.26 -29.12 -37.61
CA SER A 76 -19.41 -30.01 -37.40
C SER A 76 -20.16 -30.25 -38.69
N SER A 77 -20.93 -31.35 -38.77
CA SER A 77 -21.74 -31.65 -39.96
C SER A 77 -22.93 -30.69 -40.16
N ALA A 78 -23.38 -30.03 -39.08
CA ALA A 78 -24.49 -29.10 -39.10
C ALA A 78 -24.02 -27.67 -38.78
N GLU A 79 -24.66 -26.68 -39.40
CA GLU A 79 -24.36 -25.26 -39.20
C GLU A 79 -25.36 -24.63 -38.22
N TRP A 80 -24.87 -24.17 -37.06
CA TRP A 80 -25.65 -23.50 -36.02
C TRP A 80 -24.72 -22.83 -34.99
N ALA A 81 -25.28 -21.96 -34.15
CA ALA A 81 -24.56 -21.26 -33.09
C ALA A 81 -25.24 -21.39 -31.73
N GLU A 82 -24.48 -21.23 -30.65
CA GLU A 82 -24.97 -21.21 -29.27
C GLU A 82 -24.14 -20.26 -28.41
N PHE A 83 -24.84 -19.52 -27.55
CA PHE A 83 -24.22 -18.63 -26.58
C PHE A 83 -24.13 -19.29 -25.20
N LEU A 84 -23.06 -18.98 -24.46
CA LEU A 84 -22.91 -19.48 -23.09
C LEU A 84 -24.00 -18.97 -22.13
N HIS A 85 -24.55 -17.77 -22.36
CA HIS A 85 -25.63 -17.21 -21.56
C HIS A 85 -27.03 -17.69 -21.97
N CYS A 86 -27.15 -18.36 -23.13
CA CYS A 86 -28.40 -18.95 -23.65
C CYS A 86 -28.25 -20.45 -23.90
N LYS A 87 -27.74 -21.20 -22.91
CA LYS A 87 -27.49 -22.66 -23.05
C LYS A 87 -28.77 -23.40 -23.47
N GLY A 88 -28.63 -24.27 -24.46
CA GLY A 88 -29.72 -25.09 -24.99
C GLY A 88 -30.53 -24.45 -26.11
N LYS A 89 -30.38 -23.16 -26.40
CA LYS A 89 -30.96 -22.51 -27.58
C LYS A 89 -29.97 -22.59 -28.75
N LYS A 90 -30.37 -23.27 -29.83
CA LYS A 90 -29.60 -23.33 -31.08
C LYS A 90 -30.07 -22.23 -32.03
N PHE A 91 -29.15 -21.38 -32.45
CA PHE A 91 -29.39 -20.35 -33.45
C PHE A 91 -29.01 -20.90 -34.83
N THR A 92 -29.97 -20.95 -35.74
CA THR A 92 -29.72 -21.37 -37.15
C THR A 92 -29.67 -20.18 -38.09
N ASP A 93 -30.26 -19.04 -37.70
CA ASP A 93 -30.17 -17.78 -38.42
C ASP A 93 -29.06 -16.92 -37.79
N PHE A 94 -28.08 -16.52 -38.60
CA PHE A 94 -26.96 -15.68 -38.15
C PHE A 94 -27.32 -14.20 -38.02
N ASP A 95 -28.45 -13.76 -38.59
CA ASP A 95 -28.99 -12.44 -38.29
C ASP A 95 -29.55 -12.39 -36.86
N GLU A 96 -30.14 -13.48 -36.36
CA GLU A 96 -30.52 -13.59 -34.94
C GLU A 96 -29.29 -13.61 -34.02
N VAL A 97 -28.19 -14.27 -34.43
CA VAL A 97 -26.92 -14.26 -33.70
C VAL A 97 -26.39 -12.83 -33.59
N ARG A 98 -26.46 -12.04 -34.67
CA ARG A 98 -26.05 -10.63 -34.65
C ARG A 98 -26.88 -9.81 -33.67
N GLN A 99 -28.21 -9.93 -33.76
CA GLN A 99 -29.13 -9.22 -32.87
C GLN A 99 -28.93 -9.60 -31.41
N GLU A 100 -28.66 -10.88 -31.13
CA GLU A 100 -28.36 -11.36 -29.78
C GLU A 100 -27.05 -10.77 -29.25
N ILE A 101 -25.99 -10.66 -30.07
CA ILE A 101 -24.73 -10.00 -29.66
C ILE A 101 -24.99 -8.53 -29.30
N GLU A 102 -25.77 -7.81 -30.12
CA GLU A 102 -26.12 -6.41 -29.87
C GLU A 102 -26.95 -6.27 -28.58
N GLY A 103 -28.01 -7.07 -28.44
CA GLY A 103 -28.88 -7.06 -27.27
C GLY A 103 -28.15 -7.41 -25.97
N GLU A 104 -27.31 -8.45 -25.98
CA GLU A 104 -26.50 -8.84 -24.82
C GLU A 104 -25.42 -7.80 -24.50
N THR A 105 -24.90 -7.10 -25.50
CA THR A 105 -23.99 -5.97 -25.29
C THR A 105 -24.70 -4.82 -24.60
N ASP A 106 -25.82 -4.37 -25.14
CA ASP A 106 -26.60 -3.24 -24.60
C ASP A 106 -27.16 -3.53 -23.21
N ARG A 107 -27.50 -4.79 -22.91
CA ARG A 107 -27.93 -5.21 -21.57
C ARG A 107 -26.89 -4.92 -20.48
N VAL A 108 -25.60 -5.05 -20.81
CA VAL A 108 -24.50 -4.89 -19.85
C VAL A 108 -23.90 -3.48 -19.89
N THR A 109 -23.73 -2.90 -21.07
CA THR A 109 -23.06 -1.59 -21.22
C THR A 109 -24.02 -0.41 -21.27
N GLY A 110 -25.32 -0.66 -21.38
CA GLY A 110 -26.34 0.35 -21.63
C GLY A 110 -26.27 0.94 -23.05
N ALA A 111 -27.26 1.77 -23.39
CA ALA A 111 -27.33 2.40 -24.71
C ALA A 111 -26.26 3.51 -24.94
N ASN A 112 -25.58 3.97 -23.88
CA ASN A 112 -24.66 5.12 -23.90
C ASN A 112 -23.27 4.81 -24.47
N LYS A 113 -23.15 3.84 -25.40
CA LYS A 113 -21.89 3.46 -26.08
C LYS A 113 -20.71 3.12 -25.15
N GLY A 114 -20.98 2.71 -23.91
CA GLY A 114 -19.96 2.24 -22.96
C GLY A 114 -19.33 0.91 -23.39
N ILE A 115 -18.16 0.60 -22.83
CA ILE A 115 -17.47 -0.69 -23.02
C ILE A 115 -17.49 -1.51 -21.73
N SER A 116 -17.33 -2.83 -21.83
CA SER A 116 -17.18 -3.70 -20.66
C SER A 116 -16.15 -4.80 -20.92
N PRO A 117 -15.26 -5.11 -19.97
CA PRO A 117 -14.27 -6.17 -20.12
C PRO A 117 -14.87 -7.58 -20.02
N VAL A 118 -16.16 -7.71 -19.66
CA VAL A 118 -16.83 -9.01 -19.51
C VAL A 118 -17.12 -9.62 -20.89
N PRO A 119 -16.50 -10.77 -21.25
CA PRO A 119 -16.62 -11.32 -22.59
C PRO A 119 -18.02 -11.90 -22.88
N ILE A 120 -18.39 -11.96 -24.15
CA ILE A 120 -19.49 -12.77 -24.68
C ILE A 120 -18.88 -14.05 -25.26
N ASN A 121 -19.38 -15.22 -24.88
CA ASN A 121 -18.89 -16.50 -25.39
C ASN A 121 -19.88 -17.06 -26.43
N LEU A 122 -19.41 -17.22 -27.66
CA LEU A 122 -20.19 -17.68 -28.80
C LEU A 122 -19.51 -18.91 -29.43
N ARG A 123 -20.27 -19.99 -29.57
CA ARG A 123 -19.86 -21.18 -30.34
C ARG A 123 -20.55 -21.18 -31.69
N VAL A 124 -19.77 -21.42 -32.73
CA VAL A 124 -20.27 -21.62 -34.09
C VAL A 124 -19.84 -23.00 -34.57
N TYR A 125 -20.83 -23.85 -34.82
CA TYR A 125 -20.67 -25.16 -35.42
C TYR A 125 -20.90 -25.00 -36.92
N SER A 126 -19.96 -25.44 -37.77
CA SER A 126 -20.12 -25.40 -39.23
C SER A 126 -19.19 -26.40 -39.92
N PRO A 127 -19.57 -26.99 -41.07
CA PRO A 127 -18.66 -27.86 -41.83
C PRO A 127 -17.54 -27.07 -42.54
N ASN A 128 -17.71 -25.75 -42.67
CA ASN A 128 -16.82 -24.88 -43.44
C ASN A 128 -15.70 -24.26 -42.58
N VAL A 129 -15.66 -24.54 -41.28
CA VAL A 129 -14.70 -23.93 -40.35
C VAL A 129 -13.70 -24.97 -39.82
N LEU A 130 -12.48 -24.51 -39.53
CA LEU A 130 -11.54 -25.28 -38.71
C LEU A 130 -11.81 -25.02 -37.23
N ASN A 131 -11.47 -26.00 -36.38
CA ASN A 131 -11.48 -25.79 -34.94
C ASN A 131 -10.53 -24.64 -34.60
N LEU A 132 -11.05 -23.54 -34.07
CA LEU A 132 -10.27 -22.33 -33.80
C LEU A 132 -10.96 -21.50 -32.71
N THR A 133 -10.18 -20.91 -31.81
CA THR A 133 -10.70 -20.00 -30.79
C THR A 133 -10.07 -18.63 -30.94
N LEU A 134 -10.91 -17.64 -31.18
CA LEU A 134 -10.55 -16.25 -31.47
C LEU A 134 -11.22 -15.34 -30.47
N ILE A 135 -10.54 -14.26 -30.09
CA ILE A 135 -11.09 -13.21 -29.23
C ILE A 135 -11.12 -11.94 -30.06
N ASP A 136 -12.31 -11.48 -30.43
CA ASP A 136 -12.49 -10.15 -31.01
C ASP A 136 -12.43 -9.13 -29.88
N LEU A 137 -11.52 -8.17 -29.99
CA LEU A 137 -11.38 -7.09 -29.01
C LEU A 137 -11.86 -5.77 -29.61
N PRO A 138 -12.35 -4.83 -28.78
CA PRO A 138 -12.72 -3.50 -29.23
C PRO A 138 -11.60 -2.83 -30.05
N GLY A 139 -11.99 -2.10 -31.09
CA GLY A 139 -11.04 -1.35 -31.90
C GLY A 139 -10.55 -0.10 -31.19
N ILE A 140 -9.26 0.18 -31.30
CA ILE A 140 -8.65 1.38 -30.70
C ILE A 140 -9.22 2.63 -31.40
N THR A 141 -9.66 3.60 -30.59
CA THR A 141 -10.18 4.90 -31.03
C THR A 141 -9.34 6.01 -30.39
N LYS A 142 -8.80 6.94 -31.20
CA LYS A 142 -7.93 8.04 -30.72
C LYS A 142 -8.70 9.25 -30.19
N VAL A 143 -9.98 9.38 -30.55
CA VAL A 143 -10.82 10.50 -30.16
C VAL A 143 -12.17 9.94 -29.73
N PRO A 144 -12.70 10.32 -28.54
CA PRO A 144 -14.03 9.93 -28.12
C PRO A 144 -15.08 10.54 -29.05
N VAL A 145 -16.10 9.76 -29.44
CA VAL A 145 -17.18 10.21 -30.32
C VAL A 145 -18.54 9.98 -29.67
N GLY A 146 -19.39 11.02 -29.63
CA GLY A 146 -20.72 10.97 -29.01
C GLY A 146 -20.62 10.93 -27.48
N ASP A 147 -21.41 10.06 -26.84
CA ASP A 147 -21.49 9.94 -25.37
C ASP A 147 -20.36 9.09 -24.74
N GLN A 148 -19.27 8.88 -25.47
CA GLN A 148 -18.12 8.12 -24.98
C GLN A 148 -17.32 8.92 -23.95
N PRO A 149 -16.81 8.27 -22.89
CA PRO A 149 -16.03 8.96 -21.88
C PRO A 149 -14.68 9.43 -22.44
N ALA A 150 -14.11 10.50 -21.87
CA ALA A 150 -12.89 11.12 -22.37
C ALA A 150 -11.66 10.18 -22.33
N ASP A 151 -11.68 9.17 -21.46
CA ASP A 151 -10.65 8.15 -21.25
C ASP A 151 -10.91 6.84 -22.02
N ILE A 152 -11.85 6.82 -22.98
CA ILE A 152 -12.23 5.61 -23.72
C ILE A 152 -11.05 4.90 -24.41
N GLU A 153 -10.08 5.66 -24.92
CA GLU A 153 -8.86 5.11 -25.52
C GLU A 153 -8.07 4.27 -24.49
N GLN A 154 -7.88 4.83 -23.29
CA GLN A 154 -7.16 4.17 -22.21
C GLN A 154 -7.91 2.94 -21.73
N GLN A 155 -9.24 3.02 -21.56
CA GLN A 155 -10.05 1.86 -21.18
C GLN A 155 -9.98 0.71 -22.19
N ILE A 156 -10.03 1.03 -23.50
CA ILE A 156 -9.88 0.02 -24.56
C ILE A 156 -8.47 -0.57 -24.55
N ARG A 157 -7.45 0.28 -24.39
CA ARG A 157 -6.05 -0.17 -24.30
C ARG A 157 -5.86 -1.11 -23.11
N ASP A 158 -6.35 -0.74 -21.94
CA ASP A 158 -6.25 -1.56 -20.72
C ASP A 158 -6.99 -2.89 -20.89
N MET A 159 -8.17 -2.87 -21.51
CA MET A 159 -8.91 -4.08 -21.85
C MET A 159 -8.11 -4.98 -22.79
N ILE A 160 -7.52 -4.45 -23.87
CA ILE A 160 -6.69 -5.23 -24.79
C ILE A 160 -5.49 -5.83 -24.04
N MET A 161 -4.80 -5.03 -23.22
CA MET A 161 -3.62 -5.43 -22.45
C MET A 161 -3.92 -6.60 -21.49
N GLN A 162 -5.13 -6.69 -20.92
CA GLN A 162 -5.54 -7.83 -20.08
C GLN A 162 -5.49 -9.18 -20.81
N PHE A 163 -5.67 -9.17 -22.15
CA PHE A 163 -5.59 -10.36 -22.98
C PHE A 163 -4.18 -10.57 -23.55
N ILE A 164 -3.57 -9.54 -24.14
CA ILE A 164 -2.32 -9.70 -24.90
C ILE A 164 -1.06 -9.75 -24.05
N THR A 165 -1.10 -9.31 -22.78
CA THR A 165 0.05 -9.43 -21.85
C THR A 165 0.35 -10.90 -21.50
N ARG A 166 -0.66 -11.78 -21.62
CA ARG A 166 -0.49 -13.20 -21.34
C ARG A 166 0.42 -13.84 -22.38
N GLU A 167 1.50 -14.49 -21.93
CA GLU A 167 2.47 -15.15 -22.82
C GLU A 167 1.84 -16.27 -23.67
N SER A 168 0.79 -16.91 -23.16
CA SER A 168 0.03 -17.93 -23.88
C SER A 168 -0.92 -17.35 -24.94
N CYS A 169 -1.07 -16.04 -25.06
CA CYS A 169 -1.91 -15.41 -26.09
C CYS A 169 -1.12 -15.13 -27.38
N LEU A 170 -1.60 -15.68 -28.50
CA LEU A 170 -1.17 -15.29 -29.84
C LEU A 170 -1.86 -13.97 -30.23
N ILE A 171 -1.10 -13.02 -30.77
CA ILE A 171 -1.61 -11.71 -31.16
C ILE A 171 -1.83 -11.70 -32.67
N LEU A 172 -3.06 -11.48 -33.11
CA LEU A 172 -3.39 -11.25 -34.51
C LEU A 172 -3.49 -9.74 -34.75
N ALA A 173 -2.40 -9.14 -35.23
CA ALA A 173 -2.29 -7.70 -35.45
C ALA A 173 -2.85 -7.32 -36.83
N VAL A 174 -4.08 -6.83 -36.86
CA VAL A 174 -4.80 -6.44 -38.08
C VAL A 174 -4.54 -4.98 -38.41
N THR A 175 -3.90 -4.73 -39.56
CA THR A 175 -3.54 -3.38 -40.04
C THR A 175 -4.04 -3.19 -41.47
N PRO A 176 -4.69 -2.07 -41.81
CA PRO A 176 -5.08 -1.80 -43.18
C PRO A 176 -3.89 -1.32 -44.03
N ALA A 177 -3.84 -1.72 -45.30
CA ALA A 177 -2.74 -1.44 -46.21
C ALA A 177 -2.65 0.02 -46.67
N ASN A 178 -3.78 0.75 -46.60
CA ASN A 178 -3.86 2.15 -46.98
C ASN A 178 -3.35 3.11 -45.88
N THR A 179 -2.85 2.59 -44.76
CA THR A 179 -2.19 3.35 -43.70
C THR A 179 -0.75 2.92 -43.58
N ASP A 180 0.15 3.87 -43.31
CA ASP A 180 1.55 3.55 -43.05
C ASP A 180 1.68 2.59 -41.85
N LEU A 181 2.46 1.51 -42.04
CA LEU A 181 2.67 0.47 -41.06
C LEU A 181 3.27 1.01 -39.76
N ALA A 182 4.09 2.07 -39.85
CA ALA A 182 4.70 2.71 -38.69
C ALA A 182 3.67 3.34 -37.73
N ASN A 183 2.48 3.67 -38.25
CA ASN A 183 1.38 4.25 -37.48
C ASN A 183 0.33 3.20 -37.03
N SER A 184 0.62 1.91 -37.19
CA SER A 184 -0.29 0.84 -36.77
C SER A 184 -0.36 0.71 -35.25
N ASP A 185 -1.52 1.07 -34.70
CA ASP A 185 -1.79 0.92 -33.27
C ASP A 185 -1.73 -0.57 -32.85
N ALA A 186 -2.09 -1.50 -33.76
CA ALA A 186 -2.04 -2.94 -33.53
C ALA A 186 -0.62 -3.44 -33.28
N LEU A 187 0.31 -3.02 -34.15
CA LEU A 187 1.72 -3.42 -34.07
C LEU A 187 2.46 -2.72 -32.93
N LYS A 188 2.06 -1.47 -32.61
CA LYS A 188 2.56 -0.76 -31.43
C LYS A 188 2.23 -1.52 -30.15
N LEU A 189 0.95 -1.86 -29.94
CA LEU A 189 0.54 -2.66 -28.78
C LEU A 189 1.20 -4.05 -28.76
N ALA A 190 1.33 -4.70 -29.92
CA ALA A 190 2.01 -5.98 -29.99
C ALA A 190 3.49 -5.87 -29.58
N LYS A 191 4.21 -4.83 -30.00
CA LYS A 191 5.60 -4.59 -29.61
C LYS A 191 5.77 -4.30 -28.12
N ASP A 192 4.80 -3.63 -27.49
CA ASP A 192 4.84 -3.34 -26.05
C ASP A 192 4.87 -4.62 -25.21
N VAL A 193 4.26 -5.73 -25.69
CA VAL A 193 4.15 -7.01 -24.97
C VAL A 193 4.88 -8.20 -25.61
N ASP A 194 5.33 -8.06 -26.86
CA ASP A 194 6.08 -9.04 -27.65
C ASP A 194 7.14 -8.33 -28.52
N PRO A 195 8.19 -7.72 -27.92
CA PRO A 195 9.19 -6.94 -28.66
C PRO A 195 9.94 -7.73 -29.74
N GLN A 196 10.08 -9.04 -29.54
CA GLN A 196 10.75 -9.96 -30.47
C GLN A 196 9.80 -10.52 -31.56
N GLY A 197 8.49 -10.23 -31.48
CA GLY A 197 7.50 -10.70 -32.45
C GLY A 197 7.36 -12.22 -32.51
N LEU A 198 7.53 -12.91 -31.37
CA LEU A 198 7.53 -14.37 -31.27
C LEU A 198 6.13 -14.98 -31.37
N ARG A 199 5.11 -14.25 -30.91
CA ARG A 199 3.71 -14.69 -30.81
C ARG A 199 2.75 -13.77 -31.56
N THR A 200 3.29 -12.80 -32.28
CA THR A 200 2.55 -11.86 -33.12
C THR A 200 2.47 -12.33 -34.58
N ILE A 201 1.28 -12.29 -35.15
CA ILE A 201 0.96 -12.58 -36.55
C ILE A 201 0.42 -11.30 -37.18
N GLY A 202 1.05 -10.84 -38.26
CA GLY A 202 0.57 -9.65 -38.98
C GLY A 202 -0.49 -10.01 -40.01
N VAL A 203 -1.59 -9.27 -40.04
CA VAL A 203 -2.63 -9.37 -41.08
C VAL A 203 -2.79 -8.00 -41.73
N ILE A 204 -2.60 -7.96 -43.05
CA ILE A 204 -2.74 -6.74 -43.84
C ILE A 204 -4.06 -6.80 -44.61
N THR A 205 -4.99 -5.90 -44.30
CA THR A 205 -6.32 -5.81 -44.95
C THR A 205 -6.35 -4.68 -45.97
N LYS A 206 -7.42 -4.56 -46.76
CA LYS A 206 -7.66 -3.41 -47.69
C LYS A 206 -6.54 -3.18 -48.72
N LEU A 207 -5.89 -4.25 -49.18
CA LEU A 207 -4.85 -4.19 -50.23
C LEU A 207 -5.38 -3.70 -51.58
N ASP A 208 -6.68 -3.81 -51.79
CA ASP A 208 -7.43 -3.36 -52.96
C ASP A 208 -7.74 -1.85 -52.94
N LEU A 209 -7.56 -1.18 -51.80
CA LEU A 209 -7.83 0.24 -51.60
C LEU A 209 -6.54 1.08 -51.46
N MET A 210 -5.41 0.55 -51.93
CA MET A 210 -4.16 1.30 -52.00
C MET A 210 -4.16 2.25 -53.19
N ASP A 211 -3.44 3.37 -53.05
CA ASP A 211 -3.30 4.35 -54.13
C ASP A 211 -2.60 3.74 -55.35
N GLU A 212 -3.07 4.05 -56.56
CA GLU A 212 -2.46 3.55 -57.79
C GLU A 212 -0.97 3.91 -57.84
N GLY A 213 -0.13 2.89 -58.08
CA GLY A 213 1.33 3.02 -58.08
C GLY A 213 2.00 2.72 -56.73
N THR A 214 1.23 2.44 -55.68
CA THR A 214 1.75 1.95 -54.39
C THR A 214 1.39 0.48 -54.15
N ASP A 215 2.22 -0.23 -53.38
CA ASP A 215 1.95 -1.59 -52.95
C ASP A 215 2.52 -1.86 -51.55
N ALA A 216 2.04 -2.92 -50.90
CA ALA A 216 2.47 -3.38 -49.59
C ALA A 216 3.47 -4.55 -49.69
N ARG A 217 4.19 -4.68 -50.81
CA ARG A 217 5.05 -5.84 -51.07
C ARG A 217 6.13 -6.00 -50.01
N ASP A 218 6.82 -4.93 -49.64
CA ASP A 218 7.90 -5.00 -48.64
C ASP A 218 7.39 -5.36 -47.24
N VAL A 219 6.12 -5.06 -46.94
CA VAL A 219 5.46 -5.49 -45.70
C VAL A 219 5.16 -6.99 -45.77
N LEU A 220 4.53 -7.44 -46.85
CA LEU A 220 4.16 -8.84 -47.04
C LEU A 220 5.37 -9.78 -47.21
N GLU A 221 6.49 -9.28 -47.76
CA GLU A 221 7.78 -9.98 -47.81
C GLU A 221 8.54 -9.95 -46.47
N ASN A 222 7.94 -9.37 -45.42
CA ASN A 222 8.49 -9.30 -44.06
C ASN A 222 9.81 -8.53 -43.96
N LYS A 223 10.02 -7.53 -44.83
CA LYS A 223 11.26 -6.73 -44.91
C LYS A 223 11.20 -5.47 -44.04
N LEU A 224 10.07 -4.77 -44.05
CA LEU A 224 9.93 -3.46 -43.37
C LEU A 224 9.95 -3.58 -41.85
N LEU A 225 9.05 -4.41 -41.29
CA LEU A 225 9.00 -4.71 -39.87
C LEU A 225 8.92 -6.22 -39.66
N PRO A 226 10.05 -6.92 -39.45
CA PRO A 226 10.05 -8.38 -39.43
C PRO A 226 9.32 -8.95 -38.23
N LEU A 227 8.33 -9.81 -38.48
CA LEU A 227 7.67 -10.66 -37.47
C LEU A 227 8.12 -12.12 -37.66
N ARG A 228 8.30 -12.87 -36.56
CA ARG A 228 8.74 -14.28 -36.65
C ARG A 228 7.71 -15.17 -37.35
N ARG A 229 6.42 -14.79 -37.27
CA ARG A 229 5.31 -15.51 -37.91
C ARG A 229 4.87 -14.87 -39.25
N GLY A 230 5.53 -13.79 -39.67
CA GLY A 230 5.29 -13.11 -40.94
C GLY A 230 3.96 -12.36 -41.02
N TYR A 231 3.65 -11.93 -42.25
CA TYR A 231 2.41 -11.22 -42.60
C TYR A 231 1.58 -12.03 -43.59
N ILE A 232 0.26 -11.91 -43.49
CA ILE A 232 -0.68 -12.40 -44.50
C ILE A 232 -1.58 -11.26 -44.96
N GLY A 233 -1.62 -11.05 -46.27
CA GLY A 233 -2.54 -10.15 -46.94
C GLY A 233 -3.91 -10.79 -47.12
N VAL A 234 -4.97 -10.04 -46.84
CA VAL A 234 -6.36 -10.46 -47.07
C VAL A 234 -7.15 -9.34 -47.75
N VAL A 235 -8.05 -9.72 -48.65
CA VAL A 235 -8.95 -8.80 -49.34
C VAL A 235 -10.38 -9.15 -48.93
N ASN A 236 -11.02 -8.21 -48.24
CA ASN A 236 -12.36 -8.38 -47.69
C ASN A 236 -13.42 -7.80 -48.64
N ARG A 237 -14.69 -8.15 -48.41
CA ARG A 237 -15.82 -7.48 -49.08
C ARG A 237 -15.83 -5.99 -48.75
N SER A 238 -16.00 -5.15 -49.77
CA SER A 238 -16.21 -3.71 -49.59
C SER A 238 -17.57 -3.42 -48.97
N GLN A 239 -17.80 -2.20 -48.47
CA GLN A 239 -19.12 -1.82 -47.95
C GLN A 239 -20.21 -1.99 -49.01
N LYS A 240 -19.92 -1.65 -50.27
CA LYS A 240 -20.83 -1.85 -51.40
C LYS A 240 -21.13 -3.34 -51.66
N ASP A 241 -20.14 -4.22 -51.52
CA ASP A 241 -20.34 -5.66 -51.64
C ASP A 241 -21.22 -6.20 -50.51
N ILE A 242 -21.10 -5.67 -49.30
CA ILE A 242 -21.90 -6.05 -48.13
C ILE A 242 -23.35 -5.59 -48.31
N ASP A 243 -23.55 -4.33 -48.69
CA ASP A 243 -24.88 -3.77 -48.97
C ASP A 243 -25.56 -4.52 -50.13
N GLY A 244 -24.77 -4.93 -51.12
CA GLY A 244 -25.19 -5.79 -52.22
C GLY A 244 -25.31 -7.29 -51.89
N ARG A 245 -25.13 -7.69 -50.62
CA ARG A 245 -25.18 -9.08 -50.14
C ARG A 245 -24.35 -10.06 -50.98
N LYS A 246 -23.15 -9.64 -51.40
CA LYS A 246 -22.22 -10.49 -52.13
C LYS A 246 -21.88 -11.73 -51.30
N ASP A 247 -22.07 -12.88 -51.93
CA ASP A 247 -21.79 -14.18 -51.32
C ASP A 247 -20.30 -14.32 -50.95
N ILE A 248 -20.02 -15.03 -49.86
CA ILE A 248 -18.67 -15.16 -49.32
C ILE A 248 -17.81 -16.06 -50.21
N LYS A 249 -18.38 -17.07 -50.89
CA LYS A 249 -17.59 -17.86 -51.86
C LYS A 249 -17.14 -17.00 -53.03
N ALA A 250 -18.04 -16.15 -53.55
CA ALA A 250 -17.69 -15.18 -54.58
C ALA A 250 -16.63 -14.15 -54.10
N ALA A 251 -16.64 -13.79 -52.82
CA ALA A 251 -15.60 -12.94 -52.23
C ALA A 251 -14.24 -13.64 -52.15
N LEU A 252 -14.18 -14.91 -51.75
CA LEU A 252 -12.94 -15.70 -51.72
C LEU A 252 -12.36 -15.94 -53.13
N GLU A 253 -13.23 -16.16 -54.13
CA GLU A 253 -12.82 -16.24 -55.53
C GLU A 253 -12.28 -14.90 -56.05
N ALA A 254 -12.91 -13.78 -55.68
CA ALA A 254 -12.43 -12.44 -56.00
C ALA A 254 -11.08 -12.13 -55.34
N GLU A 255 -10.90 -12.50 -54.07
CA GLU A 255 -9.62 -12.40 -53.34
C GLU A 255 -8.52 -13.19 -54.05
N ARG A 256 -8.80 -14.46 -54.41
CA ARG A 256 -7.84 -15.29 -55.14
C ARG A 256 -7.50 -14.68 -56.49
N LYS A 257 -8.49 -14.17 -57.23
CA LYS A 257 -8.28 -13.51 -58.52
C LYS A 257 -7.40 -12.28 -58.35
N PHE A 258 -7.64 -11.44 -57.35
CA PHE A 258 -6.84 -10.26 -57.04
C PHE A 258 -5.36 -10.61 -56.87
N PHE A 259 -5.03 -11.56 -56.00
CA PHE A 259 -3.62 -11.94 -55.77
C PHE A 259 -2.95 -12.55 -56.99
N LEU A 260 -3.68 -13.29 -57.83
CA LEU A 260 -3.14 -13.87 -59.07
C LEU A 260 -2.96 -12.83 -60.18
N SER A 261 -3.82 -11.82 -60.26
CA SER A 261 -3.75 -10.78 -61.29
C SER A 261 -2.84 -9.61 -60.93
N HIS A 262 -2.61 -9.33 -59.64
CA HIS A 262 -1.86 -8.17 -59.20
C HIS A 262 -0.34 -8.33 -59.46
N PRO A 263 0.30 -7.45 -60.25
CA PRO A 263 1.71 -7.61 -60.64
C PRO A 263 2.68 -7.73 -59.45
N ALA A 264 2.44 -6.97 -58.38
CA ALA A 264 3.30 -6.96 -57.19
C ALA A 264 3.14 -8.17 -56.26
N TYR A 265 2.01 -8.90 -56.33
CA TYR A 265 1.68 -9.98 -55.38
C TYR A 265 1.59 -11.37 -56.03
N ARG A 266 1.62 -11.46 -57.36
CA ARG A 266 1.43 -12.71 -58.09
C ARG A 266 2.40 -13.82 -57.67
N HIS A 267 3.66 -13.51 -57.38
CA HIS A 267 4.66 -14.51 -56.94
C HIS A 267 4.41 -15.07 -55.53
N MET A 268 3.56 -14.39 -54.74
CA MET A 268 3.22 -14.78 -53.37
C MET A 268 1.74 -15.13 -53.18
N ALA A 269 0.96 -15.20 -54.26
CA ALA A 269 -0.48 -15.47 -54.21
C ALA A 269 -0.84 -16.74 -53.42
N GLU A 270 -0.03 -17.79 -53.48
CA GLU A 270 -0.26 -19.04 -52.72
C GLU A 270 -0.05 -18.91 -51.20
N LYS A 271 0.66 -17.87 -50.76
CA LYS A 271 0.94 -17.56 -49.36
C LYS A 271 0.00 -16.52 -48.77
N MET A 272 -0.92 -15.98 -49.58
CA MET A 272 -1.85 -14.92 -49.20
C MET A 272 -3.30 -15.41 -49.20
N GLY A 273 -4.20 -14.56 -48.68
CA GLY A 273 -5.64 -14.77 -48.67
C GLY A 273 -6.18 -15.42 -47.39
N THR A 274 -7.49 -15.32 -47.23
CA THR A 274 -8.23 -15.80 -46.06
C THR A 274 -8.05 -17.31 -45.81
N PRO A 275 -8.13 -18.20 -46.82
CA PRO A 275 -7.96 -19.64 -46.58
C PRO A 275 -6.57 -19.99 -46.05
N ARG A 276 -5.55 -19.27 -46.52
CA ARG A 276 -4.17 -19.45 -46.05
C ARG A 276 -4.01 -18.95 -44.62
N LEU A 277 -4.62 -17.82 -44.28
CA LEU A 277 -4.65 -17.29 -42.92
C LEU A 277 -5.29 -18.29 -41.95
N GLN A 278 -6.46 -18.83 -42.28
CA GLN A 278 -7.16 -19.80 -41.43
C GLN A 278 -6.31 -21.05 -41.16
N LYS A 279 -5.68 -21.60 -42.21
CA LYS A 279 -4.77 -22.76 -42.08
C LYS A 279 -3.55 -22.43 -41.22
N MET A 280 -2.96 -21.25 -41.40
CA MET A 280 -1.83 -20.81 -40.59
C MET A 280 -2.22 -20.63 -39.13
N LEU A 281 -3.35 -19.98 -38.83
CA LEU A 281 -3.82 -19.76 -37.45
C LEU A 281 -4.09 -21.09 -36.75
N ASN A 282 -4.76 -22.03 -37.42
CA ASN A 282 -5.00 -23.36 -36.86
C ASN A 282 -3.67 -24.10 -36.55
N GLN A 283 -2.71 -24.08 -37.48
CA GLN A 283 -1.39 -24.69 -37.25
C GLN A 283 -0.62 -24.02 -36.11
N GLN A 284 -0.61 -22.69 -36.06
CA GLN A 284 0.10 -21.94 -35.03
C GLN A 284 -0.53 -22.12 -33.66
N LEU A 285 -1.87 -22.09 -33.56
CA LEU A 285 -2.59 -22.35 -32.32
C LEU A 285 -2.31 -23.77 -31.82
N THR A 286 -2.36 -24.77 -32.70
CA THR A 286 -2.09 -26.17 -32.36
C THR A 286 -0.67 -26.36 -31.81
N ASN A 287 0.34 -25.81 -32.49
CA ASN A 287 1.73 -25.84 -32.03
C ASN A 287 1.88 -25.12 -30.69
N HIS A 288 1.27 -23.95 -30.56
CA HIS A 288 1.34 -23.14 -29.35
C HIS A 288 0.67 -23.83 -28.16
N ILE A 289 -0.49 -24.47 -28.35
CA ILE A 289 -1.14 -25.31 -27.33
C ILE A 289 -0.19 -26.44 -26.91
N ARG A 290 0.38 -27.18 -27.86
CA ARG A 290 1.30 -28.28 -27.56
C ARG A 290 2.50 -27.83 -26.71
N ASP A 291 3.08 -26.68 -27.05
CA ASP A 291 4.28 -26.18 -26.39
C ASP A 291 3.98 -25.61 -24.98
N THR A 292 2.77 -25.09 -24.75
CA THR A 292 2.35 -24.48 -23.47
C THR A 292 1.64 -25.45 -22.51
N LEU A 293 1.02 -26.51 -23.02
CA LEU A 293 0.22 -27.46 -22.22
C LEU A 293 1.00 -28.14 -21.07
N PRO A 294 2.29 -28.53 -21.21
CA PRO A 294 3.05 -29.12 -20.11
C PRO A 294 3.24 -28.17 -18.92
N ALA A 295 3.59 -26.91 -19.19
CA ALA A 295 3.74 -25.89 -18.16
C ALA A 295 2.39 -25.58 -17.49
N PHE A 296 1.32 -25.50 -18.30
CA PHE A 296 -0.04 -25.32 -17.81
C PHE A 296 -0.49 -26.45 -16.88
N ARG A 297 -0.24 -27.71 -17.25
CA ARG A 297 -0.53 -28.88 -16.40
C ARG A 297 0.21 -28.82 -15.07
N SER A 298 1.49 -28.45 -15.08
CA SER A 298 2.30 -28.30 -13.85
C SER A 298 1.70 -27.24 -12.92
N LYS A 299 1.34 -26.07 -13.46
CA LYS A 299 0.68 -24.98 -12.71
C LYS A 299 -0.64 -25.46 -12.07
N LEU A 300 -1.48 -26.18 -12.82
CA LEU A 300 -2.72 -26.76 -12.30
C LEU A 300 -2.48 -27.79 -11.19
N GLN A 301 -1.47 -28.66 -11.33
CA GLN A 301 -1.13 -29.65 -10.31
C GLN A 301 -0.65 -28.99 -9.01
N SER A 302 0.18 -27.94 -9.10
CA SER A 302 0.62 -27.19 -7.93
C SER A 302 -0.54 -26.49 -7.23
N GLN A 303 -1.45 -25.86 -7.98
CA GLN A 303 -2.65 -25.23 -7.42
C GLN A 303 -3.58 -26.25 -6.76
N LEU A 304 -3.80 -27.40 -7.40
CA LEU A 304 -4.59 -28.49 -6.83
C LEU A 304 -3.99 -28.99 -5.51
N LEU A 305 -2.67 -29.18 -5.44
CA LEU A 305 -2.00 -29.64 -4.22
C LEU A 305 -2.14 -28.64 -3.06
N ALA A 306 -2.03 -27.34 -3.35
CA ALA A 306 -2.24 -26.30 -2.35
C ALA A 306 -3.68 -26.29 -1.82
N LEU A 307 -4.66 -26.35 -2.73
CA LEU A 307 -6.08 -26.42 -2.39
C LEU A 307 -6.43 -27.72 -1.65
N ASP A 308 -5.84 -28.86 -2.01
CA ASP A 308 -6.04 -30.12 -1.31
C ASP A 308 -5.51 -30.05 0.12
N LYS A 309 -4.35 -29.41 0.34
CA LYS A 309 -3.80 -29.22 1.69
C LYS A 309 -4.73 -28.39 2.57
N GLU A 310 -5.28 -27.30 2.04
CA GLU A 310 -6.29 -26.50 2.74
C GLU A 310 -7.57 -27.31 2.96
N ALA A 311 -8.06 -28.01 1.93
CA ALA A 311 -9.29 -28.80 1.98
C ALA A 311 -9.22 -29.96 2.98
N GLU A 312 -8.05 -30.57 3.21
CA GLU A 312 -7.87 -31.60 4.25
C GLU A 312 -8.24 -31.08 5.65
N GLU A 313 -7.99 -29.80 5.94
CA GLU A 313 -8.43 -29.17 7.19
C GLU A 313 -9.96 -29.17 7.30
N TYR A 314 -10.67 -29.15 6.17
CA TYR A 314 -12.14 -29.14 6.09
C TYR A 314 -12.77 -30.52 5.82
N ARG A 315 -12.04 -31.55 5.39
CA ARG A 315 -12.61 -32.88 5.03
C ARG A 315 -13.33 -33.58 6.18
N GLY A 316 -12.93 -33.31 7.43
CA GLY A 316 -13.61 -33.79 8.64
C GLY A 316 -14.59 -32.78 9.26
N TYR A 317 -14.99 -31.74 8.54
CA TYR A 317 -15.84 -30.67 9.07
C TYR A 317 -17.29 -31.14 9.21
N ARG A 318 -17.74 -31.26 10.46
CA ARG A 318 -19.16 -31.37 10.81
C ARG A 318 -19.54 -30.12 11.59
N PRO A 319 -20.45 -29.27 11.06
CA PRO A 319 -20.84 -28.01 11.71
C PRO A 319 -21.34 -28.19 13.15
N ASP A 320 -21.89 -29.38 13.45
CA ASP A 320 -22.56 -29.69 14.71
C ASP A 320 -21.71 -30.48 15.71
N ASP A 321 -20.42 -30.75 15.42
CA ASP A 321 -19.56 -31.47 16.35
C ASP A 321 -19.09 -30.56 17.52
N PRO A 322 -19.58 -30.76 18.76
CA PRO A 322 -19.22 -29.91 19.89
C PRO A 322 -17.74 -30.06 20.28
N SER A 323 -17.13 -31.23 20.03
CA SER A 323 -15.74 -31.50 20.41
C SER A 323 -14.77 -30.60 19.64
N ARG A 324 -15.05 -30.37 18.36
CA ARG A 324 -14.25 -29.52 17.48
C ARG A 324 -14.42 -28.04 17.82
N LYS A 325 -15.65 -27.60 18.15
CA LYS A 325 -15.91 -26.22 18.62
C LYS A 325 -15.13 -25.93 19.90
N THR A 326 -15.16 -26.85 20.87
CA THR A 326 -14.40 -26.73 22.13
C THR A 326 -12.90 -26.73 21.88
N LYS A 327 -12.39 -27.63 21.02
CA LYS A 327 -10.97 -27.66 20.65
C LYS A 327 -10.51 -26.36 20.00
N GLN A 328 -11.28 -25.83 19.05
CA GLN A 328 -10.96 -24.58 18.37
C GLN A 328 -10.96 -23.39 19.32
N LEU A 329 -11.97 -23.31 20.20
CA LEU A 329 -12.05 -22.28 21.24
C LEU A 329 -10.81 -22.35 22.15
N LEU A 330 -10.44 -23.53 22.62
CA LEU A 330 -9.27 -23.73 23.48
C LEU A 330 -7.98 -23.29 22.78
N GLN A 331 -7.78 -23.68 21.52
CA GLN A 331 -6.62 -23.28 20.73
C GLN A 331 -6.54 -21.76 20.57
N MET A 332 -7.67 -21.10 20.33
CA MET A 332 -7.74 -19.64 20.19
C MET A 332 -7.42 -18.91 21.49
N VAL A 333 -7.98 -19.37 22.62
CA VAL A 333 -7.70 -18.80 23.94
C VAL A 333 -6.23 -19.02 24.32
N GLN A 334 -5.70 -20.22 24.08
CA GLN A 334 -4.29 -20.53 24.36
C GLN A 334 -3.35 -19.67 23.49
N GLN A 335 -3.67 -19.50 22.21
CA GLN A 335 -2.91 -18.63 21.32
C GLN A 335 -2.93 -17.17 21.79
N PHE A 336 -4.10 -16.65 22.18
CA PHE A 336 -4.23 -15.30 22.74
C PHE A 336 -3.37 -15.14 24.00
N SER A 337 -3.39 -16.12 24.90
CA SER A 337 -2.59 -16.11 26.14
C SER A 337 -1.10 -16.06 25.84
N VAL A 338 -0.61 -16.92 24.95
CA VAL A 338 0.80 -16.96 24.54
C VAL A 338 1.22 -15.67 23.85
N ASP A 339 0.37 -15.12 22.98
CA ASP A 339 0.66 -13.86 22.30
C ASP A 339 0.71 -12.66 23.26
N PHE A 340 -0.19 -12.63 24.25
CA PHE A 340 -0.18 -11.61 25.28
C PHE A 340 1.08 -11.69 26.14
N GLU A 341 1.46 -12.89 26.61
CA GLU A 341 2.70 -13.13 27.36
C GLU A 341 3.93 -12.69 26.56
N LYS A 342 4.05 -13.14 25.30
CA LYS A 342 5.16 -12.77 24.42
C LYS A 342 5.30 -11.25 24.23
N ARG A 343 4.19 -10.52 24.13
CA ARG A 343 4.22 -9.05 23.99
C ARG A 343 4.60 -8.32 25.28
N ILE A 344 4.25 -8.86 26.44
CA ILE A 344 4.61 -8.27 27.74
C ILE A 344 6.07 -8.59 28.09
N GLU A 345 6.54 -9.80 27.83
CA GLU A 345 7.92 -10.21 28.15
C GLU A 345 8.93 -9.79 27.07
N GLY A 346 8.47 -9.52 25.85
CA GLY A 346 9.35 -9.22 24.71
C GLY A 346 9.95 -10.45 24.02
N SER A 347 9.33 -11.63 24.20
CA SER A 347 9.76 -12.93 23.64
C SER A 347 9.02 -13.30 22.33
N GLY A 348 8.58 -12.30 21.57
CA GLY A 348 7.86 -12.49 20.30
C GLY A 348 8.70 -13.10 19.17
N ASP A 349 8.08 -13.92 18.32
CA ASP A 349 8.74 -14.51 17.14
C ASP A 349 9.03 -13.47 16.03
N GLN A 350 8.35 -12.33 16.08
CA GLN A 350 8.52 -11.18 15.20
C GLN A 350 8.71 -9.93 16.06
N VAL A 351 9.80 -9.21 15.82
CA VAL A 351 10.14 -7.96 16.52
C VAL A 351 9.65 -6.80 15.67
N ASP A 352 8.76 -5.98 16.22
CA ASP A 352 8.37 -4.71 15.61
C ASP A 352 9.55 -3.73 15.65
N THR A 353 10.02 -3.30 14.49
CA THR A 353 11.18 -2.40 14.34
C THR A 353 10.80 -0.93 14.22
N VAL A 354 9.50 -0.62 14.18
CA VAL A 354 9.00 0.73 13.93
C VAL A 354 8.56 1.41 15.23
N GLU A 355 7.81 0.70 16.07
CA GLU A 355 7.24 1.27 17.30
C GLU A 355 7.53 0.44 18.56
N LEU A 356 7.71 1.13 19.70
CA LEU A 356 7.75 0.49 21.01
C LEU A 356 6.35 -0.01 21.37
N SER A 357 6.23 -1.29 21.75
CA SER A 357 4.95 -1.91 22.09
C SER A 357 5.03 -2.75 23.37
N GLY A 358 3.88 -2.91 24.03
CA GLY A 358 3.70 -3.84 25.15
C GLY A 358 4.69 -3.60 26.28
N GLY A 359 5.46 -4.64 26.63
CA GLY A 359 6.41 -4.62 27.74
C GLY A 359 7.47 -3.53 27.64
N ALA A 360 8.00 -3.28 26.44
CA ALA A 360 9.04 -2.27 26.24
C ALA A 360 8.53 -0.85 26.52
N LYS A 361 7.27 -0.57 26.17
CA LYS A 361 6.62 0.71 26.43
C LYS A 361 6.24 0.89 27.90
N ILE A 362 5.82 -0.19 28.57
CA ILE A 362 5.64 -0.21 30.03
C ILE A 362 6.96 0.08 30.75
N ASN A 363 8.07 -0.54 30.32
CA ASN A 363 9.40 -0.29 30.86
C ASN A 363 9.78 1.21 30.71
N ARG A 364 9.56 1.80 29.53
CA ARG A 364 9.76 3.24 29.30
C ARG A 364 8.91 4.11 30.22
N ILE A 365 7.66 3.75 30.50
CA ILE A 365 6.80 4.48 31.44
C ILE A 365 7.44 4.53 32.83
N PHE A 366 7.92 3.39 33.34
CA PHE A 366 8.53 3.31 34.66
C PHE A 366 9.87 4.03 34.77
N HIS A 367 10.72 3.93 33.76
CA HIS A 367 12.13 4.38 33.86
C HIS A 367 12.41 5.73 33.22
N GLU A 368 11.58 6.21 32.29
CA GLU A 368 11.75 7.52 31.66
C GLU A 368 10.63 8.48 32.04
N ARG A 369 9.37 8.06 31.85
CA ARG A 369 8.24 8.99 31.98
C ARG A 369 7.91 9.32 33.42
N PHE A 370 7.86 8.32 34.30
CA PHE A 370 7.53 8.52 35.70
C PHE A 370 8.56 9.41 36.43
N PRO A 371 9.89 9.17 36.31
CA PRO A 371 10.89 10.08 36.85
C PRO A 371 10.78 11.51 36.31
N PHE A 372 10.44 11.67 35.02
CA PHE A 372 10.21 13.00 34.44
C PHE A 372 9.02 13.72 35.10
N GLU A 373 7.90 13.04 35.33
CA GLU A 373 6.75 13.62 36.03
C GLU A 373 7.08 13.99 37.48
N LEU A 374 7.95 13.21 38.15
CA LEU A 374 8.44 13.53 39.49
C LEU A 374 9.31 14.81 39.51
N VAL A 375 10.23 14.94 38.56
CA VAL A 375 11.11 16.12 38.46
C VAL A 375 10.35 17.37 38.01
N LYS A 376 9.32 17.20 37.17
CA LYS A 376 8.44 18.29 36.72
C LYS A 376 7.64 18.92 37.86
N MET A 377 7.48 18.24 39.00
CA MET A 377 6.94 18.86 40.21
C MET A 377 7.92 19.89 40.75
N GLU A 378 7.96 21.07 40.13
CA GLU A 378 8.78 22.17 40.60
C GLU A 378 8.36 22.58 42.00
N CYS A 379 9.35 22.77 42.87
CA CYS A 379 9.15 23.44 44.13
C CYS A 379 9.60 24.90 43.97
N ASP A 380 8.67 25.85 43.99
CA ASP A 380 9.03 27.26 44.00
C ASP A 380 9.76 27.57 45.32
N GLU A 381 11.08 27.72 45.25
CA GLU A 381 11.91 28.02 46.42
C GLU A 381 11.46 29.30 47.14
N LYS A 382 10.97 30.31 46.41
CA LYS A 382 10.52 31.56 47.03
C LYS A 382 9.25 31.32 47.83
N GLU A 383 8.32 30.56 47.28
CA GLU A 383 7.10 30.18 47.98
C GLU A 383 7.40 29.27 49.18
N MET A 384 8.24 28.25 49.00
CA MET A 384 8.64 27.35 50.08
C MET A 384 9.32 28.11 51.23
N ARG A 385 10.23 29.05 50.94
CA ARG A 385 10.86 29.90 51.98
C ARG A 385 9.82 30.74 52.73
N ARG A 386 8.83 31.29 52.03
CA ARG A 386 7.72 32.04 52.65
C ARG A 386 6.90 31.12 53.57
N GLU A 387 6.59 29.91 53.11
CA GLU A 387 5.85 28.92 53.90
C GLU A 387 6.62 28.46 55.13
N ILE A 388 7.92 28.19 55.01
CA ILE A 388 8.80 27.87 56.14
C ILE A 388 8.77 29.03 57.15
N SER A 389 8.88 30.27 56.69
CA SER A 389 8.82 31.45 57.58
C SER A 389 7.50 31.54 58.34
N TYR A 390 6.37 31.33 57.65
CA TYR A 390 5.06 31.32 58.30
C TYR A 390 4.90 30.13 59.26
N ALA A 391 5.34 28.93 58.89
CA ALA A 391 5.28 27.76 59.76
C ALA A 391 6.06 28.00 61.07
N ILE A 392 7.30 28.49 60.97
CA ILE A 392 8.12 28.80 62.16
C ILE A 392 7.45 29.87 63.02
N LYS A 393 6.97 30.97 62.42
CA LYS A 393 6.31 32.06 63.17
C LYS A 393 5.02 31.59 63.85
N ASN A 394 4.20 30.80 63.16
CA ASN A 394 2.93 30.30 63.70
C ASN A 394 3.14 29.29 64.83
N ILE A 395 4.16 28.43 64.74
CA ILE A 395 4.47 27.45 65.80
C ILE A 395 4.99 28.15 67.06
N HIS A 396 5.84 29.17 66.91
CA HIS A 396 6.29 29.98 68.06
C HIS A 396 5.19 30.86 68.65
N GLY A 397 4.26 31.32 67.81
CA GLY A 397 3.13 32.15 68.21
C GLY A 397 3.59 33.43 68.91
N ILE A 398 3.14 33.62 70.15
CA ILE A 398 3.50 34.78 70.99
C ILE A 398 4.88 34.68 71.65
N ARG A 399 5.55 33.53 71.56
CA ARG A 399 6.84 33.28 72.21
C ARG A 399 7.99 33.59 71.25
N THR A 400 9.07 34.17 71.75
CA THR A 400 10.32 34.30 71.00
C THR A 400 11.07 32.97 71.02
N GLY A 401 11.26 32.38 69.84
CA GLY A 401 11.95 31.10 69.64
C GLY A 401 13.46 31.22 69.62
N LEU A 402 14.15 30.38 70.41
CA LEU A 402 15.62 30.24 70.36
C LEU A 402 16.08 29.15 69.37
N PHE A 403 15.21 28.21 69.02
CA PHE A 403 15.52 27.07 68.14
C PHE A 403 14.48 26.94 67.02
N THR A 404 14.85 26.27 65.92
CA THR A 404 13.88 25.96 64.85
C THR A 404 13.02 24.76 65.28
N PRO A 405 11.68 24.84 65.24
CA PRO A 405 10.81 23.76 65.67
C PRO A 405 10.80 22.64 64.62
N ASP A 406 10.93 21.40 65.08
CA ASP A 406 10.83 20.17 64.30
C ASP A 406 9.49 20.05 63.56
N MET A 407 8.39 20.48 64.19
CA MET A 407 7.07 20.53 63.58
C MET A 407 7.02 21.37 62.30
N ALA A 408 7.86 22.41 62.17
CA ALA A 408 7.93 23.22 60.95
C ALA A 408 8.56 22.44 59.80
N PHE A 409 9.63 21.70 60.09
CA PHE A 409 10.28 20.81 59.12
C PHE A 409 9.32 19.71 58.67
N GLU A 410 8.68 19.02 59.64
CA GLU A 410 7.74 17.95 59.36
C GLU A 410 6.54 18.43 58.52
N ALA A 411 5.95 19.58 58.84
CA ALA A 411 4.83 20.14 58.09
C ALA A 411 5.19 20.44 56.64
N ILE A 412 6.37 21.00 56.38
CA ILE A 412 6.83 21.33 55.03
C ILE A 412 7.17 20.06 54.24
N VAL A 413 7.84 19.09 54.85
CA VAL A 413 8.16 17.80 54.20
C VAL A 413 6.88 17.05 53.83
N LYS A 414 5.94 16.90 54.77
CA LYS A 414 4.65 16.25 54.50
C LYS A 414 3.90 16.93 53.36
N LYS A 415 3.91 18.26 53.30
CA LYS A 415 3.29 19.01 52.20
C LYS A 415 3.92 18.70 50.84
N GLN A 416 5.23 18.47 50.76
CA GLN A 416 5.88 18.05 49.51
C GLN A 416 5.59 16.59 49.17
N VAL A 417 5.62 15.68 50.16
CA VAL A 417 5.34 14.25 49.94
C VAL A 417 3.91 14.02 49.41
N ILE A 418 2.91 14.80 49.87
CA ILE A 418 1.53 14.71 49.35
C ILE A 418 1.46 14.95 47.84
N LYS A 419 2.31 15.81 47.27
CA LYS A 419 2.31 16.11 45.83
C LYS A 419 2.67 14.89 44.99
N LEU A 420 3.35 13.88 45.55
CA LEU A 420 3.70 12.63 44.87
C LEU A 420 2.47 11.79 44.47
N LYS A 421 1.29 12.04 45.08
CA LYS A 421 0.07 11.27 44.79
C LYS A 421 -0.32 11.33 43.31
N GLU A 422 -0.31 12.51 42.71
CA GLU A 422 -0.78 12.70 41.34
C GLU A 422 0.12 12.01 40.29
N PRO A 423 1.46 12.20 40.28
CA PRO A 423 2.34 11.47 39.35
C PRO A 423 2.29 9.96 39.50
N CYS A 424 2.14 9.45 40.73
CA CYS A 424 2.04 8.02 40.99
C CYS A 424 0.76 7.42 40.42
N VAL A 425 -0.39 8.09 40.60
CA VAL A 425 -1.66 7.66 39.99
C VAL A 425 -1.58 7.74 38.46
N LYS A 426 -1.01 8.82 37.92
CA LYS A 426 -0.81 8.99 36.47
C LYS A 426 0.08 7.89 35.87
N CYS A 427 1.11 7.44 36.61
CA CYS A 427 1.95 6.31 36.20
C CYS A 427 1.11 5.04 36.03
N VAL A 428 0.25 4.73 37.01
CA VAL A 428 -0.67 3.59 36.92
C VAL A 428 -1.59 3.73 35.70
N ASP A 429 -2.17 4.91 35.46
CA ASP A 429 -3.05 5.15 34.31
C ASP A 429 -2.35 4.87 32.96
N MET A 430 -1.11 5.35 32.80
CA MET A 430 -0.33 5.13 31.58
C MET A 430 -0.04 3.65 31.35
N VAL A 431 0.28 2.88 32.41
CA VAL A 431 0.51 1.43 32.31
C VAL A 431 -0.78 0.71 31.92
N ILE A 432 -1.92 1.06 32.52
CA ILE A 432 -3.22 0.46 32.22
C ILE A 432 -3.64 0.71 30.77
N GLN A 433 -3.42 1.91 30.25
CA GLN A 433 -3.68 2.22 28.85
C GLN A 433 -2.86 1.33 27.90
N GLU A 434 -1.58 1.10 28.20
CA GLU A 434 -0.73 0.24 27.38
C GLU A 434 -1.13 -1.25 27.47
N LEU A 435 -1.54 -1.72 28.64
CA LEU A 435 -2.09 -3.08 28.80
C LEU A 435 -3.36 -3.28 27.96
N ILE A 436 -4.30 -2.32 27.99
CA ILE A 436 -5.53 -2.38 27.18
C ILE A 436 -5.21 -2.36 25.68
N ASN A 437 -4.24 -1.55 25.25
CA ASN A 437 -3.80 -1.54 23.85
C ASN A 437 -3.21 -2.89 23.43
N THR A 438 -2.41 -3.50 24.30
CA THR A 438 -1.83 -4.83 24.06
C THR A 438 -2.91 -5.90 23.90
N VAL A 439 -3.96 -5.88 24.74
CA VAL A 439 -5.13 -6.78 24.61
C VAL A 439 -5.78 -6.66 23.23
N ARG A 440 -6.04 -5.43 22.77
CA ARG A 440 -6.64 -5.17 21.45
C ARG A 440 -5.77 -5.65 20.29
N GLN A 441 -4.45 -5.51 20.40
CA GLN A 441 -3.53 -5.99 19.38
C GLN A 441 -3.50 -7.52 19.31
N CYS A 442 -3.54 -8.21 20.45
CA CYS A 442 -3.60 -9.67 20.49
C CYS A 442 -4.95 -10.22 20.01
N SER A 443 -6.06 -9.54 20.33
CA SER A 443 -7.40 -9.97 19.95
C SER A 443 -7.68 -9.84 18.44
N ASN A 444 -6.90 -9.05 17.69
CA ASN A 444 -7.02 -8.96 16.23
C ASN A 444 -6.85 -10.32 15.54
N LYS A 445 -6.06 -11.25 16.10
CA LYS A 445 -5.92 -12.61 15.56
C LYS A 445 -7.19 -13.47 15.72
N LEU A 446 -8.18 -13.00 16.50
CA LEU A 446 -9.49 -13.62 16.69
C LEU A 446 -10.56 -13.07 15.74
N GLU A 447 -10.20 -12.27 14.73
CA GLU A 447 -11.14 -11.62 13.80
C GLU A 447 -12.08 -12.61 13.09
N CYS A 448 -11.61 -13.84 12.84
CA CYS A 448 -12.44 -14.92 12.27
C CYS A 448 -13.66 -15.29 13.16
N PHE A 449 -13.65 -14.92 14.45
CA PHE A 449 -14.72 -15.18 15.41
C PHE A 449 -15.10 -13.88 16.16
N PRO A 450 -15.90 -12.99 15.55
CA PRO A 450 -16.16 -11.65 16.07
C PRO A 450 -16.72 -11.63 17.51
N MET A 451 -17.66 -12.52 17.82
CA MET A 451 -18.25 -12.62 19.16
C MET A 451 -17.23 -13.10 20.20
N LEU A 452 -16.33 -14.03 19.84
CA LEU A 452 -15.28 -14.51 20.74
C LEU A 452 -14.27 -13.40 21.02
N ARG A 453 -13.90 -12.63 19.99
CA ARG A 453 -13.03 -11.47 20.13
C ARG A 453 -13.62 -10.46 21.11
N GLU A 454 -14.88 -10.05 20.91
CA GLU A 454 -15.55 -9.07 21.77
C GLU A 454 -15.62 -9.53 23.22
N GLU A 455 -16.03 -10.79 23.46
CA GLU A 455 -16.08 -11.35 24.81
C GLU A 455 -14.70 -11.48 25.46
N THR A 456 -13.67 -11.86 24.71
CA THR A 456 -12.30 -11.93 25.21
C THR A 456 -11.79 -10.54 25.62
N GLU A 457 -11.96 -9.54 24.75
CA GLU A 457 -11.59 -8.15 25.05
C GLU A 457 -12.33 -7.62 26.28
N ARG A 458 -13.64 -7.89 26.38
CA ARG A 458 -14.48 -7.46 27.49
C ARG A 458 -14.02 -8.05 28.82
N ILE A 459 -13.80 -9.37 28.88
CA ILE A 459 -13.40 -10.08 30.10
C ILE A 459 -12.03 -9.58 30.58
N VAL A 460 -11.04 -9.53 29.68
CA VAL A 460 -9.67 -9.16 30.05
C VAL A 460 -9.59 -7.68 30.42
N THR A 461 -10.26 -6.79 29.66
CA THR A 461 -10.29 -5.36 29.99
C THR A 461 -11.00 -5.09 31.32
N SER A 462 -12.10 -5.81 31.61
CA SER A 462 -12.78 -5.71 32.90
C SER A 462 -11.87 -6.14 34.05
N HIS A 463 -11.09 -7.21 33.85
CA HIS A 463 -10.12 -7.65 34.85
C HIS A 463 -9.02 -6.60 35.10
N ILE A 464 -8.47 -6.02 34.02
CA ILE A 464 -7.44 -4.98 34.11
C ILE A 464 -7.96 -3.76 34.91
N ARG A 465 -9.20 -3.32 34.67
CA ARG A 465 -9.81 -2.19 35.39
C ARG A 465 -10.08 -2.48 36.87
N ASP A 466 -10.46 -3.70 37.22
CA ASP A 466 -10.58 -4.12 38.63
C ASP A 466 -9.20 -4.06 39.34
N ARG A 467 -8.15 -4.52 38.65
CA ARG A 467 -6.77 -4.45 39.16
C ARG A 467 -6.23 -3.03 39.26
N GLU A 468 -6.61 -2.14 38.34
CA GLU A 468 -6.25 -0.72 38.37
C GLU A 468 -6.65 -0.07 39.70
N SER A 469 -7.91 -0.25 40.13
CA SER A 469 -8.40 0.35 41.39
C SER A 469 -7.55 -0.12 42.57
N ARG A 470 -7.30 -1.43 42.66
CA ARG A 470 -6.50 -2.01 43.75
C ARG A 470 -5.05 -1.54 43.73
N ALA A 471 -4.47 -1.36 42.55
CA ALA A 471 -3.11 -0.85 42.39
C ALA A 471 -3.01 0.62 42.84
N LYS A 472 -3.99 1.46 42.47
CA LYS A 472 -4.07 2.85 42.91
C LYS A 472 -4.18 2.94 44.43
N ASP A 473 -5.06 2.16 45.05
CA ASP A 473 -5.22 2.13 46.50
C ASP A 473 -3.90 1.75 47.21
N GLN A 474 -3.20 0.74 46.70
CA GLN A 474 -1.92 0.30 47.25
C GLN A 474 -0.83 1.38 47.11
N VAL A 475 -0.77 2.06 45.96
CA VAL A 475 0.20 3.14 45.71
C VAL A 475 -0.07 4.34 46.61
N LEU A 476 -1.35 4.70 46.80
CA LEU A 476 -1.73 5.79 47.71
C LEU A 476 -1.41 5.43 49.18
N LEU A 477 -1.65 4.17 49.58
CA LEU A 477 -1.28 3.68 50.91
C LEU A 477 0.23 3.79 51.16
N LEU A 478 1.07 3.46 50.16
CA LEU A 478 2.52 3.63 50.29
C LEU A 478 2.92 5.09 50.55
N ILE A 479 2.24 6.05 49.93
CA ILE A 479 2.47 7.48 50.17
C ILE A 479 1.99 7.88 51.57
N ASP A 480 0.84 7.36 52.01
CA ASP A 480 0.31 7.62 53.36
C ASP A 480 1.23 7.04 54.45
N ILE A 481 1.92 5.93 54.19
CA ILE A 481 2.98 5.41 55.07
C ILE A 481 4.14 6.42 55.16
N GLN A 482 4.60 6.99 54.04
CA GLN A 482 5.65 8.02 54.06
C GLN A 482 5.22 9.31 54.80
N LEU A 483 3.92 9.62 54.79
CA LEU A 483 3.36 10.76 55.54
C LEU A 483 3.18 10.47 57.03
N SER A 484 3.19 9.21 57.45
CA SER A 484 2.95 8.83 58.84
C SER A 484 4.18 9.08 59.71
N TYR A 485 5.38 8.91 59.18
CA TYR A 485 6.63 9.09 59.92
C TYR A 485 7.78 9.59 59.05
N ILE A 486 8.39 10.72 59.43
CA ILE A 486 9.57 11.27 58.75
C ILE A 486 10.84 10.78 59.45
N ASN A 487 11.55 9.84 58.82
CA ASN A 487 12.74 9.24 59.40
C ASN A 487 13.98 10.14 59.27
N THR A 488 14.29 10.90 60.31
CA THR A 488 15.50 11.73 60.39
C THR A 488 16.78 10.96 60.74
N ASN A 489 16.69 9.65 61.01
CA ASN A 489 17.86 8.79 61.26
C ASN A 489 18.39 8.12 59.99
N HIS A 490 17.79 8.40 58.83
CA HIS A 490 18.21 7.83 57.55
C HIS A 490 19.64 8.31 57.18
N GLU A 491 20.46 7.45 56.58
CA GLU A 491 21.86 7.75 56.26
C GLU A 491 22.00 8.94 55.29
N ASP A 492 21.07 9.09 54.35
CA ASP A 492 21.03 10.24 53.43
C ASP A 492 20.61 11.56 54.12
N PHE A 493 20.08 11.51 55.33
CA PHE A 493 19.69 12.71 56.06
C PHE A 493 20.92 13.38 56.69
N ILE A 494 21.47 14.34 55.95
CA ILE A 494 22.70 15.07 56.27
C ILE A 494 22.64 15.81 57.63
N GLY A 495 21.44 16.17 58.11
CA GLY A 495 21.23 16.93 59.34
C GLY A 495 21.70 18.39 59.27
N PHE A 496 21.41 19.17 60.33
CA PHE A 496 21.68 20.61 60.36
C PHE A 496 23.18 20.95 60.32
N ALA A 497 24.04 20.18 61.01
CA ALA A 497 25.45 20.48 61.18
C ALA A 497 26.28 20.32 59.89
N ASN A 498 26.00 19.26 59.11
CA ASN A 498 26.74 18.96 57.88
C ASN A 498 26.20 19.75 56.66
N ALA A 499 24.94 20.20 56.69
CA ALA A 499 24.37 21.05 55.64
C ALA A 499 25.07 22.42 55.56
N GLN A 500 25.44 23.01 56.70
CA GLN A 500 26.21 24.26 56.74
C GLN A 500 27.63 24.08 56.17
N GLN A 501 28.29 22.94 56.43
CA GLN A 501 29.63 22.63 55.91
C GLN A 501 29.65 22.33 54.40
N ARG A 502 28.58 21.75 53.84
CA ARG A 502 28.49 21.49 52.39
C ARG A 502 28.24 22.75 51.57
N SER A 503 27.53 23.75 52.11
CA SER A 503 27.30 25.03 51.41
C SER A 503 28.60 25.79 51.07
N SER A 504 29.68 25.51 51.79
CA SER A 504 31.00 26.10 51.62
C SER A 504 31.99 25.23 50.82
N GLN A 505 31.61 24.02 50.40
CA GLN A 505 32.49 23.06 49.70
C GLN A 505 32.08 22.73 48.25
N THR A 506 31.03 23.34 47.69
CA THR A 506 30.42 23.02 46.39
C THR A 506 31.29 23.22 45.12
N ASN A 507 32.60 23.49 45.22
CA ASN A 507 33.43 23.81 44.06
C ASN A 507 34.23 22.66 43.41
N LYS A 508 34.14 21.40 43.87
CA LYS A 508 34.89 20.29 43.23
C LYS A 508 34.25 18.91 43.41
N SER A 509 33.56 18.36 42.39
CA SER A 509 33.53 16.89 42.18
C SER A 509 32.98 16.42 40.82
N GLN A 510 33.89 15.87 40.02
CA GLN A 510 33.80 14.74 39.05
C GLN A 510 32.62 14.68 38.05
N SER A 511 33.00 14.81 36.76
CA SER A 511 32.15 14.81 35.57
C SER A 511 31.69 13.42 35.11
N SER A 512 30.54 12.96 35.60
CA SER A 512 29.80 11.86 34.97
C SER A 512 29.06 12.35 33.71
N VAL A 513 29.06 11.52 32.65
CA VAL A 513 28.37 11.83 31.39
C VAL A 513 26.86 11.55 31.54
N ILE A 514 26.03 12.57 31.28
CA ILE A 514 24.57 12.52 31.40
C ILE A 514 23.92 12.07 30.09
N ARG A 515 24.47 12.48 28.93
CA ARG A 515 23.95 12.11 27.61
C ARG A 515 24.99 12.32 26.52
N LYS A 516 24.92 11.51 25.46
CA LYS A 516 25.58 11.74 24.18
C LYS A 516 24.57 11.70 23.03
N GLY A 517 24.85 12.38 21.92
CA GLY A 517 24.03 12.29 20.71
C GLY A 517 24.26 13.41 19.71
N TRP A 518 23.71 13.26 18.51
CA TRP A 518 23.81 14.26 17.45
C TRP A 518 22.84 15.43 17.68
N LEU A 519 23.32 16.65 17.45
CA LEU A 519 22.51 17.87 17.40
C LEU A 519 23.04 18.79 16.30
N THR A 520 22.13 19.53 15.66
CA THR A 520 22.50 20.55 14.67
C THR A 520 22.58 21.93 15.32
N ILE A 521 23.70 22.64 15.18
CA ILE A 521 23.81 24.05 15.58
C ILE A 521 23.30 24.94 14.45
N ASN A 522 22.24 25.70 14.70
CA ASN A 522 21.51 26.44 13.66
C ASN A 522 22.00 27.89 13.47
N ASN A 523 22.52 28.54 14.52
CA ASN A 523 22.90 29.96 14.49
C ASN A 523 24.34 30.25 14.03
N ILE A 524 24.92 29.38 13.19
CA ILE A 524 26.23 29.60 12.57
C ILE A 524 26.05 30.51 11.35
N SER A 525 26.67 31.70 11.40
CA SER A 525 26.61 32.68 10.31
C SER A 525 26.94 32.06 8.94
N ILE A 526 26.17 32.43 7.91
CA ILE A 526 26.25 31.86 6.55
C ILE A 526 27.67 31.92 5.97
N MET A 527 28.47 32.94 6.32
CA MET A 527 29.88 33.07 5.93
C MET A 527 30.82 32.00 6.54
N LYS A 528 30.40 31.25 7.56
CA LYS A 528 31.18 30.18 8.23
C LYS A 528 30.63 28.76 7.99
N GLY A 529 29.72 28.60 7.02
CA GLY A 529 29.32 27.28 6.48
C GLY A 529 27.98 26.73 6.94
N GLY A 530 27.02 27.59 7.33
CA GLY A 530 25.64 27.19 7.59
C GLY A 530 25.42 26.30 8.82
N ALA A 531 24.19 25.80 8.99
CA ALA A 531 23.82 24.87 10.04
C ALA A 531 24.65 23.58 9.92
N LYS A 532 25.31 23.18 11.00
CA LYS A 532 26.20 22.00 11.03
C LYS A 532 25.85 21.08 12.19
N GLU A 533 25.93 19.79 11.90
CA GLU A 533 25.68 18.73 12.86
C GLU A 533 26.98 18.34 13.58
N TYR A 534 26.89 18.13 14.89
CA TYR A 534 28.00 17.77 15.76
C TYR A 534 27.56 16.70 16.74
N TRP A 535 28.51 15.92 17.24
CA TRP A 535 28.30 14.95 18.32
C TRP A 535 28.42 15.64 19.67
N PHE A 536 27.34 15.72 20.43
CA PHE A 536 27.29 16.38 21.73
C PHE A 536 27.48 15.39 22.87
N VAL A 537 28.21 15.82 23.90
CA VAL A 537 28.42 15.12 25.16
C VAL A 537 28.06 16.08 26.30
N LEU A 538 26.99 15.77 27.00
CA LEU A 538 26.50 16.50 28.17
C LEU A 538 26.98 15.82 29.44
N THR A 539 27.62 16.58 30.33
CA THR A 539 27.97 16.17 31.70
C THR A 539 27.24 17.06 32.71
N ALA A 540 27.37 16.78 33.99
CA ALA A 540 26.81 17.64 35.05
C ALA A 540 27.41 19.06 35.06
N GLU A 541 28.58 19.27 34.45
CA GLU A 541 29.32 20.54 34.52
C GLU A 541 29.40 21.27 33.16
N SER A 542 29.34 20.54 32.04
CA SER A 542 29.53 21.13 30.71
C SER A 542 28.75 20.42 29.59
N LEU A 543 28.43 21.17 28.55
CA LEU A 543 27.99 20.68 27.25
C LEU A 543 29.15 20.82 26.26
N SER A 544 29.76 19.71 25.88
CA SER A 544 30.84 19.66 24.88
C SER A 544 30.33 19.12 23.55
N TRP A 545 30.96 19.49 22.44
CA TRP A 545 30.69 18.84 21.15
C TRP A 545 31.92 18.62 20.30
N PHE A 546 31.84 17.58 19.48
CA PHE A 546 32.93 17.00 18.69
C PHE A 546 32.53 16.96 17.22
N LYS A 547 33.55 16.84 16.35
CA LYS A 547 33.32 16.69 14.91
C LYS A 547 32.46 15.46 14.59
N ASP A 548 32.70 14.38 15.31
CA ASP A 548 32.12 13.05 15.12
C ASP A 548 32.03 12.30 16.46
N ASP A 549 31.41 11.12 16.43
CA ASP A 549 31.20 10.22 17.58
C ASP A 549 32.47 9.49 18.04
N GLU A 550 33.58 9.62 17.30
CA GLU A 550 34.90 9.14 17.77
C GLU A 550 35.48 9.99 18.91
N GLU A 551 34.90 11.18 19.18
CA GLU A 551 35.26 12.08 20.28
C GLU A 551 36.74 12.53 20.28
N LYS A 552 37.44 12.41 19.14
CA LYS A 552 38.86 12.77 18.99
C LYS A 552 39.09 14.26 18.89
N GLU A 553 38.19 14.98 18.22
CA GLU A 553 38.34 16.43 17.97
C GLU A 553 37.23 17.24 18.66
N LYS A 554 37.50 17.69 19.89
CA LYS A 554 36.59 18.57 20.64
C LYS A 554 36.56 19.97 20.02
N LYS A 555 35.39 20.38 19.51
CA LYS A 555 35.20 21.67 18.86
C LYS A 555 34.93 22.79 19.86
N TYR A 556 34.20 22.48 20.94
CA TYR A 556 33.89 23.45 21.99
C TYR A 556 33.49 22.74 23.29
N MET A 557 33.62 23.45 24.40
CA MET A 557 33.12 23.07 25.71
C MET A 557 32.42 24.28 26.33
N LEU A 558 31.13 24.13 26.61
CA LEU A 558 30.30 25.16 27.22
C LEU A 558 30.02 24.79 28.69
N PRO A 559 30.53 25.55 29.68
CA PRO A 559 30.14 25.39 31.08
C PRO A 559 28.64 25.64 31.26
N LEU A 560 27.98 24.87 32.11
CA LEU A 560 26.52 24.97 32.30
C LEU A 560 26.08 26.07 33.26
N ASP A 561 27.03 26.73 33.93
CA ASP A 561 26.75 27.79 34.90
C ASP A 561 25.96 28.94 34.28
N ASN A 562 24.91 29.36 34.98
CA ASN A 562 24.04 30.49 34.60
C ASN A 562 23.35 30.33 33.23
N LEU A 563 23.26 29.12 32.68
CA LEU A 563 22.53 28.84 31.46
C LEU A 563 21.06 28.51 31.71
N LYS A 564 20.21 28.90 30.76
CA LYS A 564 18.80 28.49 30.68
C LYS A 564 18.44 28.05 29.28
N VAL A 565 17.40 27.22 29.17
CA VAL A 565 16.81 26.80 27.90
C VAL A 565 15.53 27.59 27.63
N ARG A 566 15.25 27.96 26.39
CA ARG A 566 13.91 28.44 25.99
C ARG A 566 13.52 27.87 24.64
N ASP A 567 12.23 27.80 24.43
CA ASP A 567 11.65 27.44 23.15
C ASP A 567 11.86 28.53 22.12
N VAL A 568 12.12 28.10 20.88
CA VAL A 568 12.17 28.99 19.72
C VAL A 568 10.98 28.65 18.84
N GLU A 569 10.16 29.65 18.52
CA GLU A 569 9.03 29.46 17.62
C GLU A 569 9.49 28.94 16.27
N LYS A 570 8.79 27.91 15.78
CA LYS A 570 9.11 27.26 14.50
C LYS A 570 8.92 28.27 13.36
N SER A 571 10.01 28.66 12.70
CA SER A 571 9.93 29.44 11.47
C SER A 571 9.20 28.63 10.39
N PHE A 572 8.33 29.28 9.62
CA PHE A 572 7.42 28.66 8.63
C PHE A 572 8.14 27.81 7.57
N MET A 573 9.47 27.94 7.43
CA MET A 573 10.31 27.19 6.48
C MET A 573 11.23 26.13 7.13
N SER A 574 11.23 25.91 8.45
CA SER A 574 12.10 24.91 9.10
C SER A 574 11.39 23.58 9.32
N SER A 575 11.93 22.48 8.78
CA SER A 575 11.46 21.12 9.08
C SER A 575 11.90 20.62 10.46
N LYS A 576 13.03 21.13 11.00
CA LYS A 576 13.60 20.72 12.30
C LYS A 576 12.97 21.46 13.49
N HIS A 577 12.94 20.79 14.63
CA HIS A 577 12.46 21.30 15.91
C HIS A 577 13.62 21.95 16.68
N ILE A 578 13.46 23.18 17.16
CA ILE A 578 14.56 24.01 17.67
C ILE A 578 14.30 24.42 19.11
N PHE A 579 15.34 24.36 19.93
CA PHE A 579 15.41 25.01 21.24
C PHE A 579 16.70 25.82 21.35
N CYS A 580 16.75 26.81 22.24
CA CYS A 580 17.97 27.59 22.42
C CYS A 580 18.42 27.66 23.87
N ILE A 581 19.74 27.68 24.04
CA ILE A 581 20.42 27.86 25.31
C ILE A 581 20.94 29.29 25.37
N PHE A 582 20.72 29.99 26.47
CA PHE A 582 21.16 31.37 26.66
C PHE A 582 21.71 31.58 28.08
N ASN A 583 22.58 32.57 28.24
CA ASN A 583 23.13 32.92 29.54
C ASN A 583 22.24 33.97 30.24
N THR A 584 21.89 33.72 31.50
CA THR A 584 21.04 34.62 32.31
C THR A 584 21.68 35.97 32.63
N GLU A 585 23.02 36.07 32.59
CA GLU A 585 23.77 37.31 32.76
C GLU A 585 24.05 38.03 31.43
N SER A 586 23.37 37.66 30.34
CA SER A 586 23.56 38.26 29.00
C SER A 586 24.97 38.13 28.42
N ARG A 587 25.77 37.17 28.89
CA ARG A 587 27.07 36.82 28.30
C ARG A 587 26.89 36.04 27.00
N ASN A 588 27.89 36.09 26.12
CA ASN A 588 27.91 35.26 24.93
C ASN A 588 28.04 33.78 25.32
N VAL A 589 27.17 32.95 24.75
CA VAL A 589 27.12 31.49 25.02
C VAL A 589 28.00 30.74 24.02
N TYR A 590 28.04 31.19 22.77
CA TYR A 590 28.86 30.56 21.75
C TYR A 590 29.43 31.60 20.79
N LYS A 591 30.76 31.77 20.81
CA LYS A 591 31.48 32.79 20.03
C LYS A 591 30.90 34.19 20.30
N ASP A 592 30.43 34.87 19.25
CA ASP A 592 29.84 36.20 19.32
C ASP A 592 28.32 36.17 19.56
N ASN A 593 27.72 34.98 19.65
CA ASN A 593 26.27 34.81 19.82
C ASN A 593 25.90 34.73 21.31
N ARG A 594 24.87 35.49 21.68
CA ARG A 594 24.24 35.47 23.02
C ARG A 594 23.44 34.20 23.31
N THR A 595 23.11 33.44 22.26
CA THR A 595 22.35 32.19 22.35
C THR A 595 23.08 31.09 21.58
N LEU A 596 22.76 29.84 21.89
CA LEU A 596 23.14 28.66 21.12
C LEU A 596 21.84 27.97 20.68
N GLU A 597 21.56 27.98 19.38
CA GLU A 597 20.36 27.32 18.81
C GLU A 597 20.69 25.89 18.39
N LEU A 598 19.94 24.95 18.94
CA LEU A 598 20.10 23.52 18.73
C LEU A 598 18.83 22.96 18.10
N ALA A 599 18.99 22.19 17.03
CA ALA A 599 17.91 21.62 16.26
C ALA A 599 17.97 20.08 16.26
N CYS A 600 16.80 19.46 16.38
CA CYS A 600 16.57 18.01 16.32
C CYS A 600 15.56 17.67 15.21
N ASP A 601 15.53 16.40 14.80
CA ASP A 601 14.64 15.94 13.72
C ASP A 601 13.20 15.70 14.20
N SER A 602 13.00 15.41 15.49
CA SER A 602 11.67 15.21 16.09
C SER A 602 11.44 16.10 17.33
N GLN A 603 10.17 16.33 17.66
CA GLN A 603 9.79 17.00 18.92
C GLN A 603 10.20 16.18 20.14
N ASP A 604 10.09 14.84 20.04
CA ASP A 604 10.46 13.92 21.11
C ASP A 604 11.96 14.01 21.44
N ASP A 605 12.83 14.19 20.43
CA ASP A 605 14.26 14.40 20.64
C ASP A 605 14.55 15.71 21.35
N VAL A 606 13.84 16.79 21.00
CA VAL A 606 13.96 18.08 21.70
C VAL A 606 13.60 17.92 23.17
N ASP A 607 12.46 17.29 23.47
CA ASP A 607 11.99 17.11 24.85
C ASP A 607 12.93 16.20 25.65
N SER A 608 13.48 15.18 25.00
CA SER A 608 14.49 14.29 25.56
C SER A 608 15.80 15.05 25.89
N TRP A 609 16.28 15.91 24.98
CA TRP A 609 17.49 16.71 25.19
C TRP A 609 17.31 17.77 26.27
N LYS A 610 16.16 18.46 26.29
CA LYS A 610 15.77 19.37 27.37
C LYS A 610 15.73 18.66 28.72
N SER A 611 15.18 17.46 28.78
CA SER A 611 15.16 16.65 30.01
C SER A 611 16.57 16.31 30.49
N SER A 612 17.50 16.09 29.55
CA SER A 612 18.90 15.80 29.87
C SER A 612 19.63 17.04 30.38
N LEU A 613 19.40 18.20 29.75
CA LEU A 613 19.90 19.51 30.19
C LEU A 613 19.37 19.92 31.57
N LEU A 614 18.09 19.60 31.84
CA LEU A 614 17.49 19.80 33.15
C LEU A 614 18.19 18.96 34.23
N ARG A 615 18.49 17.68 33.95
CA ARG A 615 19.30 16.85 34.86
C ARG A 615 20.70 17.41 35.11
N ALA A 616 21.22 18.18 34.16
CA ALA A 616 22.51 18.85 34.25
C ALA A 616 22.42 20.26 34.90
N GLY A 617 21.24 20.66 35.40
CA GLY A 617 21.03 21.94 36.09
C GLY A 617 20.68 23.13 35.19
N VAL A 618 20.40 22.91 33.90
CA VAL A 618 20.00 23.96 32.95
C VAL A 618 18.47 24.00 32.83
N TYR A 619 17.84 24.98 33.47
CA TYR A 619 16.39 25.09 33.59
C TYR A 619 15.74 25.86 32.43
N PRO A 620 14.47 25.59 32.09
CA PRO A 620 13.72 26.38 31.12
C PRO A 620 13.44 27.83 31.60
N GLU A 621 13.30 28.77 30.66
CA GLU A 621 12.91 30.16 30.92
C GLU A 621 11.44 30.24 31.36
N LYS A 622 11.17 31.02 32.42
CA LYS A 622 9.80 31.25 32.91
C LYS A 622 9.06 32.18 31.95
N THR A 623 7.98 31.72 31.34
CA THR A 623 7.05 32.60 30.61
C THR A 623 6.22 33.43 31.60
N ILE A 624 6.56 34.72 31.76
CA ILE A 624 5.70 35.66 32.48
C ILE A 624 4.56 36.06 31.54
N THR A 625 3.39 35.46 31.71
CA THR A 625 2.15 35.92 31.07
C THR A 625 1.65 37.18 31.78
N VAL A 626 2.00 38.36 31.26
CA VAL A 626 1.34 39.62 31.64
C VAL A 626 -0.07 39.61 31.07
N GLY A 627 -1.06 39.28 31.90
CA GLY A 627 -2.47 39.28 31.52
C GLY A 627 -2.96 40.69 31.17
N LYS A 628 -3.30 40.92 29.90
CA LYS A 628 -4.16 42.02 29.47
C LYS A 628 -5.60 41.72 29.92
N ASN A 629 -6.00 42.18 31.09
CA ASN A 629 -7.40 42.31 31.47
C ASN A 629 -7.71 43.78 31.73
N SER A 630 -8.02 44.53 30.68
CA SER A 630 -8.76 45.79 30.75
C SER A 630 -10.18 45.51 30.26
N ILE A 631 -11.07 45.14 31.18
CA ILE A 631 -12.50 45.06 30.94
C ILE A 631 -13.10 46.44 31.22
N ASN A 632 -13.60 47.08 30.17
CA ASN A 632 -14.48 48.24 30.24
C ASN A 632 -15.82 47.81 30.88
N LEU A 633 -16.17 48.38 32.02
CA LEU A 633 -17.54 48.41 32.53
C LEU A 633 -18.15 49.76 32.15
N ALA A 634 -19.11 49.74 31.23
CA ALA A 634 -20.03 50.85 30.99
C ALA A 634 -21.17 50.77 32.02
N PRO A 635 -21.63 51.90 32.59
CA PRO A 635 -22.74 51.90 33.54
C PRO A 635 -24.06 52.02 32.79
N PHE A 636 -25.02 51.17 33.13
CA PHE A 636 -26.43 51.48 32.90
C PHE A 636 -27.20 51.33 34.20
N ILE A 637 -28.00 52.37 34.42
CA ILE A 637 -28.97 52.64 35.49
C ILE A 637 -29.98 51.51 35.61
#